data_AF-A0A7K6FPU8-F1
#
_entry.id   AF-A0A7K6FPU8-F1
#
_cell.length_a   1.000
_cell.length_b   1.000
_cell.length_c   1.000
_cell.angle_alpha   90.00
_cell.angle_beta   90.00
_cell.angle_gamma   90.00
#
_symmetry.space_group_name_H-M   'P 1'
#
loop_
_entity.id
_entity.type
_entity.pdbx_description
1 polymer ?
#
loop_
_entity_poly.entity_id
_entity_poly.type
_entity_poly.pdbx_seq_one_letter_code
_entity_poly.pdbx_strand_id
1 'polypeptide(L)'
;MNFSAFLHLMVILVQLWPCSSIPQNSSAQNTVQSFTAVRRVKRGWLGKTLFVTEEQISPDPVYIGQLKSDLDKQDGSLEYILMGEGSGSIFFIDEYNGKIYATQKLDREKKPFYTLRAQAINRSTKLPVEPVSEFIIKVQDVNDNAPQFLDGPYVATVPEMSPEGTSVTQVTATDADDPSYGNSARLLYSLVQGQPYFSVEPKTGVIRMASEMDRETKDQYLVIIQAKDMVGQPGAFSATATVTINLSDINDNPPKFQQRLYYMSVSEEAPVGTTVGKVFAEDSDIGDNAAMDYFIEGDSSDVFDIITDDETQEGIILLKKRVDYESKRRYSIQAKAVNRYIDERFLKEGPFEDTTIVKINVEDADEPPVFTSENYVMETFEGNTSGSLVGVVTARDPDHDGSPVRYSIVHSRHVKRLFSINEHNGAIITTEPLDREIASWHNITVTATETRNPEKISEANVYIRVLDVNDNAPEFPKKYETFVCENAVSGQLIQSISAVDRDDSEEGHHFHFSLAQEATNSSHFTVKDNQDNTAGIFTGKNGFSRQEQFFFYLPILIQDNGTPPLTSTNTLTVTVCDCDTEVNTFYCRYGAFMYSLGLSTEALVAVLACILIFLVFFLAIVTIRQQKKKKPPFSEKMEEFRENIVSYDDEGGGEEDTEAFDISALRTRTVLRTHKPRRKVASEIQSLYRQSLQVGPDSAVFRQFISEKLEEANTDPRVPPYDSLQTYAFEGTGSSAGSLSSLGSNTSDMDQSYDYLADWGPHFKQLAGMYISHRSAGD
;
A
#
# COMPACT_ATOMS: atom_id res chain seq x y z
N MET A 1 19.87 -53.33 40.36
CA MET A 1 19.01 -52.87 41.47
C MET A 1 17.78 -52.23 40.85
N ASN A 2 16.53 -52.53 41.15
CA ASN A 2 15.83 -53.59 41.90
C ASN A 2 14.44 -53.64 41.22
N PHE A 3 13.95 -54.80 40.79
CA PHE A 3 13.22 -55.79 41.59
C PHE A 3 11.92 -55.29 42.24
N SER A 4 10.83 -55.83 41.68
CA SER A 4 9.60 -56.33 42.32
C SER A 4 8.63 -55.39 43.03
N ALA A 5 7.43 -55.34 42.47
CA ALA A 5 6.18 -55.85 43.06
C ALA A 5 5.23 -56.12 41.87
N PHE A 6 4.86 -57.33 41.43
CA PHE A 6 4.22 -58.47 42.14
C PHE A 6 3.20 -57.92 43.14
N LEU A 7 1.89 -58.12 43.06
CA LEU A 7 1.09 -59.27 42.65
C LEU A 7 -0.33 -58.85 43.10
N HIS A 8 -1.41 -58.87 42.31
CA HIS A 8 -2.27 -60.03 42.08
C HIS A 8 -3.53 -59.57 41.35
N LEU A 9 -3.84 -60.21 40.22
CA LEU A 9 -5.14 -60.80 39.87
C LEU A 9 -4.89 -61.57 38.55
N MET A 10 -4.40 -62.82 38.53
CA MET A 10 -5.18 -64.08 38.69
C MET A 10 -6.60 -63.88 38.15
N VAL A 11 -6.98 -64.38 36.97
CA VAL A 11 -7.14 -65.79 36.56
C VAL A 11 -7.16 -65.78 35.02
N ILE A 12 -6.40 -66.61 34.30
CA ILE A 12 -6.88 -67.83 33.61
C ILE A 12 -5.64 -68.65 33.19
N LEU A 13 -5.60 -69.89 33.66
CA LEU A 13 -4.67 -70.99 33.34
C LEU A 13 -5.63 -72.21 33.29
N VAL A 14 -5.62 -73.10 32.30
CA VAL A 14 -4.77 -74.30 32.14
C VAL A 14 -5.47 -75.06 30.97
N GLN A 15 -4.78 -75.70 30.02
CA GLN A 15 -4.58 -77.17 30.02
C GLN A 15 -3.63 -77.56 28.88
N LEU A 16 -2.37 -77.82 29.21
CA LEU A 16 -1.52 -78.82 28.54
C LEU A 16 -0.66 -79.50 29.61
N TRP A 17 -0.85 -80.81 29.75
CA TRP A 17 -0.02 -81.73 30.51
C TRP A 17 0.22 -82.96 29.64
N PRO A 18 1.46 -83.47 29.54
CA PRO A 18 1.71 -84.88 29.29
C PRO A 18 2.19 -85.56 30.58
N CYS A 19 1.56 -86.68 30.93
CA CYS A 19 2.02 -87.57 31.98
C CYS A 19 2.68 -88.81 31.36
N SER A 20 3.77 -89.22 31.99
CA SER A 20 4.61 -90.39 31.73
C SER A 20 4.07 -91.67 32.39
N SER A 21 4.44 -92.86 31.88
CA SER A 21 4.60 -94.09 32.69
C SER A 21 5.33 -95.23 31.94
N ILE A 22 6.59 -95.44 32.36
CA ILE A 22 7.39 -96.66 32.72
C ILE A 22 6.93 -98.07 32.24
N PRO A 23 7.89 -99.02 31.97
CA PRO A 23 7.65 -100.32 31.34
C PRO A 23 7.49 -101.49 32.32
N GLN A 24 6.82 -102.57 31.90
CA GLN A 24 7.01 -103.91 32.47
C GLN A 24 6.91 -105.02 31.42
N ASN A 25 7.85 -105.94 31.55
CA ASN A 25 8.05 -107.16 30.80
C ASN A 25 7.47 -108.32 31.63
N SER A 26 6.61 -109.19 31.09
CA SER A 26 6.50 -110.58 31.56
C SER A 26 5.64 -111.48 30.66
N SER A 27 6.27 -112.62 30.34
CA SER A 27 5.74 -113.98 30.19
C SER A 27 4.65 -114.30 29.16
N ALA A 28 5.06 -115.21 28.27
CA ALA A 28 4.24 -116.03 27.39
C ALA A 28 3.25 -116.93 28.14
N GLN A 29 2.02 -117.00 27.62
CA GLN A 29 1.18 -118.19 27.68
C GLN A 29 0.49 -118.37 26.32
N ASN A 30 0.80 -119.48 25.66
CA ASN A 30 0.05 -120.00 24.53
C ASN A 30 -1.32 -120.47 25.02
N THR A 31 -2.39 -119.95 24.42
CA THR A 31 -3.67 -120.66 24.39
C THR A 31 -4.39 -120.33 23.09
N VAL A 32 -4.71 -121.39 22.36
CA VAL A 32 -5.32 -121.40 21.04
C VAL A 32 -6.74 -120.85 21.13
N GLN A 33 -7.01 -119.76 20.40
CA GLN A 33 -8.37 -119.32 20.09
C GLN A 33 -8.50 -119.14 18.56
N SER A 34 -9.40 -119.94 17.99
CA SER A 34 -9.82 -119.87 16.59
C SER A 34 -10.54 -118.55 16.33
N PHE A 35 -9.87 -117.64 15.61
CA PHE A 35 -10.49 -116.44 15.05
C PHE A 35 -10.74 -116.63 13.56
N THR A 36 -12.04 -116.59 13.24
CA THR A 36 -12.63 -116.36 11.92
C THR A 36 -11.81 -115.38 11.09
N ALA A 37 -11.50 -115.79 9.85
CA ALA A 37 -10.80 -114.97 8.88
C ALA A 37 -11.53 -113.63 8.67
N VAL A 38 -10.94 -112.55 9.18
CA VAL A 38 -11.29 -111.18 8.83
C VAL A 38 -10.97 -111.01 7.35
N ARG A 39 -12.02 -110.90 6.52
CA ARG A 39 -11.90 -110.57 5.10
C ARG A 39 -11.30 -109.16 5.01
N ARG A 40 -10.01 -109.05 4.65
CA ARG A 40 -9.35 -107.76 4.37
C ARG A 40 -10.15 -107.06 3.26
N VAL A 41 -10.72 -105.90 3.57
CA VAL A 41 -11.19 -104.95 2.55
C VAL A 41 -9.93 -104.31 1.94
N LYS A 42 -9.79 -104.42 0.61
CA LYS A 42 -8.68 -103.81 -0.15
C LYS A 42 -8.74 -102.29 0.10
N ARG A 43 -7.68 -101.70 0.66
CA ARG A 43 -7.57 -100.24 0.79
C ARG A 43 -7.55 -99.64 -0.62
N GLY A 44 -8.39 -98.64 -0.87
CA GLY A 44 -8.33 -97.84 -2.10
C GLY A 44 -6.92 -97.28 -2.29
N TRP A 45 -6.50 -97.11 -3.55
CA TRP A 45 -5.16 -96.67 -3.90
C TRP A 45 -4.81 -95.33 -3.21
N LEU A 46 -3.79 -95.33 -2.35
CA LEU A 46 -2.92 -94.17 -2.16
C LEU A 46 -2.00 -94.12 -3.39
N GLY A 47 -2.60 -93.80 -4.54
CA GLY A 47 -1.93 -93.84 -5.83
C GLY A 47 -0.80 -92.81 -5.89
N LYS A 48 0.39 -93.24 -6.34
CA LYS A 48 1.45 -92.31 -6.73
C LYS A 48 0.90 -91.40 -7.84
N THR A 49 0.96 -90.09 -7.64
CA THR A 49 0.68 -89.10 -8.69
C THR A 49 1.54 -89.41 -9.91
N LEU A 50 0.92 -89.41 -11.09
CA LEU A 50 1.62 -89.54 -12.36
C LEU A 50 2.01 -88.16 -12.88
N PHE A 51 3.12 -88.09 -13.61
CA PHE A 51 3.69 -86.83 -14.09
C PHE A 51 3.92 -86.89 -15.59
N VAL A 52 3.60 -85.81 -16.29
CA VAL A 52 3.87 -85.63 -17.72
C VAL A 52 4.47 -84.25 -17.91
N THR A 53 5.60 -84.15 -18.61
CA THR A 53 6.25 -82.86 -18.87
C THR A 53 5.49 -82.11 -19.96
N GLU A 54 5.23 -80.83 -19.74
CA GLU A 54 4.64 -79.98 -20.78
C GLU A 54 5.59 -79.72 -21.94
N GLU A 55 5.08 -79.13 -23.01
CA GLU A 55 5.84 -78.71 -24.17
C GLU A 55 6.63 -79.82 -24.89
N GLN A 56 6.48 -81.07 -24.45
CA GLN A 56 7.17 -82.23 -24.97
C GLN A 56 6.62 -82.61 -26.34
N ILE A 57 7.43 -82.38 -27.38
CA ILE A 57 7.11 -82.76 -28.76
C ILE A 57 7.68 -84.16 -29.03
N SER A 58 6.80 -85.13 -29.27
CA SER A 58 7.19 -86.50 -29.67
C SER A 58 6.31 -87.00 -30.81
N PRO A 59 6.87 -87.63 -31.86
CA PRO A 59 6.09 -88.26 -32.93
C PRO A 59 5.37 -89.54 -32.42
N ASP A 60 5.90 -90.17 -31.37
CA ASP A 60 5.31 -91.32 -30.70
C ASP A 60 4.63 -90.90 -29.38
N PRO A 61 3.54 -91.58 -28.96
CA PRO A 61 2.90 -91.30 -27.67
C PRO A 61 3.88 -91.38 -26.49
N VAL A 62 3.88 -90.36 -25.64
CA VAL A 62 4.80 -90.22 -24.49
C VAL A 62 4.32 -91.09 -23.34
N TYR A 63 5.13 -92.05 -22.90
CA TYR A 63 4.78 -92.92 -21.77
C TYR A 63 4.81 -92.16 -20.43
N ILE A 64 3.70 -92.19 -19.69
CA ILE A 64 3.50 -91.45 -18.43
C ILE A 64 3.60 -92.38 -17.21
N GLY A 65 3.11 -93.60 -17.33
CA GLY A 65 3.04 -94.54 -16.21
C GLY A 65 2.26 -95.79 -16.56
N GLN A 66 2.14 -96.71 -15.61
CA GLN A 66 1.43 -97.97 -15.83
C GLN A 66 0.57 -98.29 -14.63
N LEU A 67 -0.68 -98.64 -14.91
CA LEU A 67 -1.59 -99.24 -13.95
C LEU A 67 -1.51 -100.75 -14.10
N LYS A 68 -1.46 -101.45 -12.96
CA LYS A 68 -1.36 -102.91 -12.95
C LYS A 68 -2.19 -103.49 -11.82
N SER A 69 -3.04 -104.46 -12.15
CA SER A 69 -3.71 -105.30 -11.14
C SER A 69 -2.79 -106.44 -10.71
N ASP A 70 -2.85 -106.82 -9.44
CA ASP A 70 -2.19 -108.02 -8.91
C ASP A 70 -2.80 -109.33 -9.45
N LEU A 71 -3.98 -109.26 -10.07
CA LEU A 71 -4.64 -110.36 -10.77
C LEU A 71 -4.16 -110.53 -12.21
N ASP A 72 -3.37 -109.58 -12.73
CA ASP A 72 -2.84 -109.63 -14.08
C ASP A 72 -1.67 -110.61 -14.20
N LYS A 73 -1.93 -111.77 -14.81
CA LYS A 73 -0.95 -112.82 -15.07
C LYS A 73 -0.13 -112.57 -16.34
N GLN A 74 -0.32 -111.45 -17.03
CA GLN A 74 0.28 -111.12 -18.33
C GLN A 74 -0.08 -112.11 -19.45
N ASP A 75 -1.22 -112.80 -19.30
CA ASP A 75 -1.77 -113.76 -20.26
C ASP A 75 -2.82 -113.10 -21.20
N GLY A 76 -3.01 -111.78 -21.09
CA GLY A 76 -4.01 -111.02 -21.86
C GLY A 76 -5.46 -111.24 -21.43
N SER A 77 -5.68 -111.81 -20.24
CA SER A 77 -7.02 -112.07 -19.69
C SER A 77 -7.72 -110.82 -19.17
N LEU A 78 -6.96 -109.76 -18.88
CA LEU A 78 -7.46 -108.47 -18.39
C LEU A 78 -7.40 -107.40 -19.48
N GLU A 79 -8.33 -106.47 -19.40
CA GLU A 79 -8.45 -105.30 -20.26
C GLU A 79 -8.51 -104.05 -19.38
N TYR A 80 -7.60 -103.10 -19.62
CA TYR A 80 -7.52 -101.85 -18.88
C TYR A 80 -8.27 -100.73 -19.61
N ILE A 81 -9.18 -100.07 -18.90
CA ILE A 81 -10.01 -98.98 -19.45
C ILE A 81 -9.71 -97.68 -18.71
N LEU A 82 -9.50 -96.61 -19.47
CA LEU A 82 -9.30 -95.24 -18.97
C LEU A 82 -10.55 -94.40 -19.24
N MET A 83 -10.99 -93.65 -18.23
CA MET A 83 -12.17 -92.80 -18.23
C MET A 83 -11.84 -91.46 -17.58
N GLY A 84 -12.58 -90.40 -17.90
CA GLY A 84 -12.37 -89.07 -17.30
C GLY A 84 -11.82 -88.05 -18.30
N GLU A 85 -11.19 -87.00 -17.79
CA GLU A 85 -10.82 -85.83 -18.58
C GLU A 85 -9.67 -86.12 -19.55
N GLY A 86 -9.90 -85.94 -20.84
CA GLY A 86 -8.89 -86.16 -21.88
C GLY A 86 -8.63 -87.64 -22.21
N SER A 87 -9.37 -88.58 -21.64
CA SER A 87 -9.27 -90.01 -22.02
C SER A 87 -9.68 -90.21 -23.48
N GLY A 88 -8.86 -90.93 -24.25
CA GLY A 88 -9.08 -91.23 -25.67
C GLY A 88 -8.68 -90.10 -26.63
N SER A 89 -8.49 -88.86 -26.15
CA SER A 89 -8.06 -87.73 -26.96
C SER A 89 -6.64 -87.29 -26.63
N ILE A 90 -6.35 -87.07 -25.35
CA ILE A 90 -5.07 -86.56 -24.80
C ILE A 90 -4.28 -87.69 -24.15
N PHE A 91 -4.96 -88.58 -23.42
CA PHE A 91 -4.38 -89.73 -22.74
C PHE A 91 -4.97 -91.03 -23.27
N PHE A 92 -4.10 -91.98 -23.55
CA PHE A 92 -4.46 -93.32 -24.01
C PHE A 92 -3.87 -94.36 -23.06
N ILE A 93 -4.65 -95.39 -22.70
CA ILE A 93 -4.15 -96.56 -21.98
C ILE A 93 -4.09 -97.75 -22.92
N ASP A 94 -2.96 -98.45 -22.94
CA ASP A 94 -2.83 -99.73 -23.62
C ASP A 94 -3.66 -100.78 -22.88
N GLU A 95 -4.68 -101.29 -23.57
CA GLU A 95 -5.67 -102.22 -23.03
C GLU A 95 -5.05 -103.53 -22.53
N TYR A 96 -3.89 -103.95 -23.04
CA TYR A 96 -3.27 -105.24 -22.72
C TYR A 96 -2.32 -105.20 -21.53
N ASN A 97 -1.65 -104.06 -21.33
CA ASN A 97 -0.58 -103.95 -20.34
C ASN A 97 -0.77 -102.80 -19.35
N GLY A 98 -1.80 -101.97 -19.52
CA GLY A 98 -2.14 -100.88 -18.61
C GLY A 98 -1.17 -99.70 -18.64
N LYS A 99 -0.29 -99.60 -19.64
CA LYS A 99 0.60 -98.44 -19.84
C LYS A 99 -0.19 -97.25 -20.37
N ILE A 100 -0.02 -96.10 -19.75
CA ILE A 100 -0.68 -94.84 -20.09
C ILE A 100 0.30 -93.95 -20.86
N TYR A 101 -0.19 -93.36 -21.94
CA TYR A 101 0.55 -92.49 -22.84
C TYR A 101 -0.17 -91.15 -23.05
N ALA A 102 0.57 -90.05 -23.17
CA ALA A 102 0.08 -88.79 -23.72
C ALA A 102 0.29 -88.76 -25.25
N THR A 103 -0.74 -88.38 -25.98
CA THR A 103 -0.74 -88.30 -27.45
C THR A 103 -0.67 -86.87 -27.98
N GLN A 104 -0.93 -85.89 -27.12
CA GLN A 104 -0.92 -84.48 -27.47
C GLN A 104 0.10 -83.72 -26.63
N LYS A 105 0.60 -82.63 -27.20
CA LYS A 105 1.38 -81.63 -26.47
C LYS A 105 0.49 -81.01 -25.38
N LEU A 106 1.03 -80.90 -24.17
CA LEU A 106 0.36 -80.32 -23.01
C LEU A 106 1.00 -78.96 -22.69
N ASP A 107 0.19 -78.10 -22.08
CA ASP A 107 0.52 -76.74 -21.64
C ASP A 107 -0.10 -76.60 -20.24
N ARG A 108 0.75 -76.36 -19.25
CA ARG A 108 0.43 -76.31 -17.83
C ARG A 108 -0.25 -74.99 -17.47
N GLU A 109 0.18 -73.88 -18.06
CA GLU A 109 -0.41 -72.54 -17.91
C GLU A 109 -1.89 -72.55 -18.30
N LYS A 110 -2.24 -73.36 -19.31
CA LYS A 110 -3.62 -73.63 -19.70
C LYS A 110 -4.33 -74.61 -18.77
N LYS A 111 -3.68 -75.73 -18.41
CA LYS A 111 -4.27 -76.72 -17.49
C LYS A 111 -3.21 -77.54 -16.70
N PRO A 112 -3.10 -77.34 -15.38
CA PRO A 112 -1.99 -77.88 -14.58
C PRO A 112 -2.14 -79.36 -14.17
N PHE A 113 -3.37 -79.91 -14.20
CA PHE A 113 -3.60 -81.31 -13.87
C PHE A 113 -4.88 -81.86 -14.52
N TYR A 114 -4.93 -83.17 -14.66
CA TYR A 114 -6.05 -83.93 -15.19
C TYR A 114 -6.48 -85.02 -14.21
N THR A 115 -7.77 -85.08 -13.93
CA THR A 115 -8.34 -86.12 -13.07
C THR A 115 -8.92 -87.24 -13.93
N LEU A 116 -8.35 -88.44 -13.77
CA LEU A 116 -8.69 -89.63 -14.55
C LEU A 116 -9.10 -90.78 -13.64
N ARG A 117 -9.89 -91.67 -14.19
CA ARG A 117 -10.40 -92.88 -13.53
C ARG A 117 -10.06 -94.08 -14.40
N ALA A 118 -9.51 -95.12 -13.81
CA ALA A 118 -9.21 -96.35 -14.53
C ALA A 118 -9.84 -97.57 -13.87
N GLN A 119 -10.11 -98.58 -14.67
CA GLN A 119 -10.66 -99.85 -14.23
C GLN A 119 -10.06 -101.00 -15.03
N ALA A 120 -9.71 -102.09 -14.34
CA ALA A 120 -9.38 -103.36 -14.97
C ALA A 120 -10.63 -104.24 -15.04
N ILE A 121 -10.95 -104.75 -16.23
CA ILE A 121 -12.05 -105.69 -16.46
C ILE A 121 -11.51 -107.01 -17.00
N ASN A 122 -12.24 -108.10 -16.81
CA ASN A 122 -11.92 -109.36 -17.47
C ASN A 122 -12.37 -109.30 -18.93
N ARG A 123 -11.48 -109.62 -19.87
CA ARG A 123 -11.72 -109.47 -21.30
C ARG A 123 -12.86 -110.37 -21.82
N SER A 124 -12.98 -111.58 -21.28
CA SER A 124 -13.97 -112.58 -21.70
C SER A 124 -15.36 -112.31 -21.10
N THR A 125 -15.42 -111.91 -19.83
CA THR A 125 -16.71 -111.71 -19.13
C THR A 125 -17.19 -110.26 -19.13
N LYS A 126 -16.31 -109.31 -19.49
CA LYS A 126 -16.52 -107.86 -19.41
C LYS A 126 -16.93 -107.35 -18.03
N LEU A 127 -16.69 -108.15 -16.99
CA LEU A 127 -16.99 -107.80 -15.61
C LEU A 127 -15.75 -107.14 -14.96
N PRO A 128 -15.96 -106.13 -14.08
CA PRO A 128 -14.86 -105.48 -13.39
C PRO A 128 -14.16 -106.44 -12.43
N VAL A 129 -12.84 -106.55 -12.55
CA VAL A 129 -12.00 -107.32 -11.63
C VAL A 129 -11.46 -106.46 -10.50
N GLU A 130 -11.38 -105.15 -10.71
CA GLU A 130 -10.97 -104.15 -9.72
C GLU A 130 -12.01 -103.00 -9.65
N PRO A 131 -12.13 -102.32 -8.49
CA PRO A 131 -12.94 -101.12 -8.39
C PRO A 131 -12.33 -99.99 -9.24
N VAL A 132 -13.18 -99.09 -9.72
CA VAL A 132 -12.75 -97.86 -10.41
C VAL A 132 -11.84 -97.07 -9.48
N SER A 133 -10.65 -96.72 -9.96
CA SER A 133 -9.64 -96.01 -9.20
C SER A 133 -9.38 -94.64 -9.82
N GLU A 134 -9.53 -93.60 -9.02
CA GLU A 134 -9.25 -92.22 -9.42
C GLU A 134 -7.78 -91.87 -9.14
N PHE A 135 -7.15 -91.19 -10.09
CA PHE A 135 -5.79 -90.69 -9.97
C PHE A 135 -5.63 -89.39 -10.74
N ILE A 136 -4.59 -88.63 -10.38
CA ILE A 136 -4.29 -87.34 -10.99
C ILE A 136 -3.01 -87.49 -11.81
N ILE A 137 -3.06 -87.00 -13.05
CA ILE A 137 -1.87 -86.71 -13.85
C ILE A 137 -1.56 -85.23 -13.64
N LYS A 138 -0.42 -84.93 -13.01
CA LYS A 138 0.09 -83.56 -12.90
C LYS A 138 0.97 -83.25 -14.11
N VAL A 139 0.77 -82.09 -14.70
CA VAL A 139 1.67 -81.57 -15.73
C VAL A 139 2.89 -80.97 -15.03
N GLN A 140 4.08 -81.40 -15.41
CA GLN A 140 5.35 -80.86 -14.92
C GLN A 140 5.73 -79.67 -15.77
N ASP A 141 6.05 -78.59 -15.07
CA ASP A 141 6.42 -77.30 -15.59
C ASP A 141 7.74 -77.35 -16.40
N VAL A 142 7.80 -76.60 -17.49
CA VAL A 142 9.00 -76.26 -18.26
C VAL A 142 9.07 -74.75 -18.35
N ASN A 143 10.27 -74.17 -18.18
CA ASN A 143 10.45 -72.73 -18.26
C ASN A 143 10.30 -72.25 -19.71
N ASP A 144 9.08 -71.98 -20.17
CA ASP A 144 8.73 -71.57 -21.53
C ASP A 144 8.06 -70.19 -21.61
N ASN A 145 7.69 -69.59 -20.46
CA ASN A 145 7.25 -68.22 -20.38
C ASN A 145 8.38 -67.31 -19.88
N ALA A 146 8.43 -66.09 -20.42
CA ALA A 146 9.38 -65.08 -19.97
C ALA A 146 8.72 -64.15 -18.94
N PRO A 147 9.50 -63.59 -17.99
CA PRO A 147 8.99 -62.59 -17.06
C PRO A 147 8.37 -61.38 -17.79
N GLN A 148 7.31 -60.79 -17.23
CA GLN A 148 6.69 -59.58 -17.76
C GLN A 148 6.42 -58.56 -16.65
N PHE A 149 6.79 -57.30 -16.86
CA PHE A 149 6.47 -56.20 -15.95
C PHE A 149 5.02 -55.74 -16.11
N LEU A 150 4.36 -55.42 -15.00
CA LEU A 150 2.93 -55.07 -14.97
C LEU A 150 2.65 -53.61 -15.38
N ASP A 151 3.43 -52.65 -14.86
CA ASP A 151 3.11 -51.22 -14.94
C ASP A 151 4.18 -50.37 -15.68
N GLY A 152 4.92 -50.95 -16.62
CA GLY A 152 5.97 -50.23 -17.36
C GLY A 152 5.44 -49.32 -18.47
N PRO A 153 6.02 -48.11 -18.70
CA PRO A 153 7.19 -47.53 -18.03
C PRO A 153 6.87 -46.85 -16.68
N TYR A 154 7.78 -46.97 -15.72
CA TYR A 154 7.60 -46.43 -14.36
C TYR A 154 8.16 -45.01 -14.25
N VAL A 155 7.47 -44.14 -13.53
CA VAL A 155 7.96 -42.80 -13.16
C VAL A 155 7.85 -42.63 -11.66
N ALA A 156 8.90 -42.13 -11.03
CA ALA A 156 8.94 -41.86 -9.61
C ALA A 156 9.62 -40.52 -9.33
N THR A 157 9.27 -39.90 -8.22
CA THR A 157 9.90 -38.68 -7.74
C THR A 157 10.42 -38.91 -6.32
N VAL A 158 11.63 -38.45 -6.04
CA VAL A 158 12.24 -38.51 -4.71
C VAL A 158 12.90 -37.17 -4.40
N PRO A 159 12.80 -36.63 -3.18
CA PRO A 159 13.54 -35.43 -2.82
C PRO A 159 15.04 -35.62 -2.98
N GLU A 160 15.74 -34.61 -3.46
CA GLU A 160 17.20 -34.60 -3.43
C GLU A 160 17.75 -34.67 -2.00
N MET A 161 19.05 -34.93 -1.86
CA MET A 161 19.72 -35.17 -0.59
C MET A 161 19.05 -36.22 0.32
N SER A 162 18.14 -37.03 -0.23
CA SER A 162 17.49 -38.09 0.53
C SER A 162 18.56 -39.09 0.97
N PRO A 163 18.55 -39.51 2.26
CA PRO A 163 19.59 -40.36 2.81
C PRO A 163 19.63 -41.72 2.11
N GLU A 164 20.82 -42.33 2.10
CA GLU A 164 21.01 -43.68 1.57
C GLU A 164 20.01 -44.69 2.17
N GLY A 165 19.46 -45.55 1.31
CA GLY A 165 18.46 -46.55 1.68
C GLY A 165 17.00 -46.05 1.58
N THR A 166 16.76 -44.77 1.30
CA THR A 166 15.42 -44.23 1.04
C THR A 166 14.74 -45.00 -0.10
N SER A 167 13.51 -45.44 0.12
CA SER A 167 12.72 -46.19 -0.86
C SER A 167 12.14 -45.22 -1.90
N VAL A 168 12.45 -45.43 -3.18
CA VAL A 168 11.99 -44.57 -4.27
C VAL A 168 10.69 -45.10 -4.87
N THR A 169 10.70 -46.34 -5.34
CA THR A 169 9.53 -47.00 -5.93
C THR A 169 9.73 -48.52 -5.93
N GLN A 170 8.67 -49.28 -6.23
CA GLN A 170 8.71 -50.72 -6.35
C GLN A 170 8.22 -51.14 -7.73
N VAL A 171 9.05 -51.91 -8.44
CA VAL A 171 8.64 -52.52 -9.73
C VAL A 171 8.17 -53.94 -9.51
N THR A 172 7.14 -54.34 -10.28
CA THR A 172 6.57 -55.68 -10.19
C THR A 172 6.58 -56.35 -11.55
N ALA A 173 7.15 -57.55 -11.59
CA ALA A 173 7.08 -58.47 -12.71
C ALA A 173 6.41 -59.79 -12.29
N THR A 174 5.79 -60.44 -13.25
CA THR A 174 5.12 -61.74 -13.11
C THR A 174 5.65 -62.71 -14.15
N ASP A 175 5.67 -63.98 -13.79
CA ASP A 175 6.02 -65.09 -14.66
C ASP A 175 4.88 -66.12 -14.59
N ALA A 176 4.52 -66.70 -15.74
CA ALA A 176 3.38 -67.59 -15.83
C ALA A 176 3.69 -69.01 -15.34
N ASP A 177 4.97 -69.41 -15.31
CA ASP A 177 5.43 -70.75 -14.97
C ASP A 177 5.17 -71.12 -13.48
N ASP A 178 5.40 -72.36 -13.06
CA ASP A 178 5.24 -72.80 -11.66
C ASP A 178 6.44 -72.40 -10.78
N PRO A 179 6.26 -71.59 -9.72
CA PRO A 179 7.35 -71.19 -8.83
C PRO A 179 7.86 -72.33 -7.92
N SER A 180 7.16 -73.46 -7.89
CA SER A 180 7.44 -74.62 -7.03
C SER A 180 8.35 -75.65 -7.71
N TYR A 181 8.33 -75.71 -9.04
CA TYR A 181 9.08 -76.67 -9.84
C TYR A 181 10.25 -75.95 -10.52
N GLY A 182 11.48 -76.44 -10.36
CA GLY A 182 12.68 -75.84 -11.00
C GLY A 182 13.07 -74.41 -10.57
N ASN A 183 12.24 -73.73 -9.79
CA ASN A 183 12.27 -72.27 -9.58
C ASN A 183 11.94 -71.45 -10.84
N SER A 184 11.21 -72.00 -11.82
CA SER A 184 10.90 -71.36 -13.11
C SER A 184 10.33 -69.95 -12.88
N ALA A 185 9.18 -69.81 -12.22
CA ALA A 185 8.60 -68.48 -11.95
C ALA A 185 9.17 -67.70 -10.74
N ARG A 186 10.36 -68.05 -10.22
CA ARG A 186 10.98 -67.28 -9.12
C ARG A 186 11.88 -66.18 -9.67
N LEU A 187 11.35 -64.97 -9.65
CA LEU A 187 12.03 -63.78 -10.18
C LEU A 187 13.08 -63.22 -9.22
N LEU A 188 14.22 -62.83 -9.81
CA LEU A 188 15.25 -62.03 -9.17
C LEU A 188 15.40 -60.71 -9.93
N TYR A 189 15.27 -59.60 -9.21
CA TYR A 189 15.45 -58.26 -9.75
C TYR A 189 16.92 -57.84 -9.68
N SER A 190 17.42 -57.23 -10.75
CA SER A 190 18.76 -56.68 -10.82
C SER A 190 18.78 -55.36 -11.60
N LEU A 191 19.78 -54.53 -11.32
CA LEU A 191 20.01 -53.28 -12.04
C LEU A 191 20.90 -53.53 -13.25
N VAL A 192 20.42 -53.15 -14.42
CA VAL A 192 21.21 -53.10 -15.66
C VAL A 192 21.86 -51.72 -15.81
N GLN A 193 21.13 -50.65 -15.46
CA GLN A 193 21.59 -49.27 -15.47
C GLN A 193 21.02 -48.52 -14.27
N GLY A 194 21.80 -47.62 -13.66
CA GLY A 194 21.39 -46.83 -12.49
C GLY A 194 22.42 -46.82 -11.35
N GLN A 195 23.46 -47.65 -11.43
CA GLN A 195 24.62 -47.58 -10.53
C GLN A 195 25.49 -46.33 -10.82
N PRO A 196 26.13 -45.70 -9.82
CA PRO A 196 26.13 -46.08 -8.39
C PRO A 196 24.93 -45.50 -7.59
N TYR A 197 24.03 -44.75 -8.21
CA TYR A 197 23.03 -43.94 -7.53
C TYR A 197 21.86 -44.73 -6.91
N PHE A 198 21.52 -45.87 -7.50
CA PHE A 198 20.39 -46.69 -7.04
C PHE A 198 20.81 -48.13 -6.75
N SER A 199 20.07 -48.76 -5.85
CA SER A 199 20.11 -50.20 -5.59
C SER A 199 18.70 -50.79 -5.73
N VAL A 200 18.61 -52.08 -6.04
CA VAL A 200 17.33 -52.79 -6.12
C VAL A 200 17.36 -53.99 -5.19
N GLU A 201 16.32 -54.14 -4.39
CA GLU A 201 16.18 -55.31 -3.53
C GLU A 201 15.79 -56.53 -4.39
N PRO A 202 16.63 -57.58 -4.48
CA PRO A 202 16.48 -58.60 -5.51
C PRO A 202 15.21 -59.43 -5.45
N LYS A 203 14.53 -59.48 -4.30
CA LYS A 203 13.32 -60.30 -4.10
C LYS A 203 12.03 -59.50 -4.21
N THR A 204 12.07 -58.21 -3.92
CA THR A 204 10.87 -57.37 -3.80
C THR A 204 10.73 -56.40 -4.97
N GLY A 205 11.82 -56.11 -5.70
CA GLY A 205 11.82 -55.11 -6.77
C GLY A 205 11.80 -53.67 -6.24
N VAL A 206 12.01 -53.46 -4.94
CA VAL A 206 12.08 -52.11 -4.35
C VAL A 206 13.40 -51.45 -4.73
N ILE A 207 13.31 -50.30 -5.39
CA ILE A 207 14.44 -49.45 -5.73
C ILE A 207 14.70 -48.50 -4.56
N ARG A 208 15.96 -48.42 -4.12
CA ARG A 208 16.41 -47.54 -3.06
C ARG A 208 17.54 -46.64 -3.53
N MET A 209 17.62 -45.46 -2.92
CA MET A 209 18.78 -44.57 -3.01
C MET A 209 20.02 -45.31 -2.50
N ALA A 210 21.13 -45.22 -3.24
CA ALA A 210 22.43 -45.78 -2.87
C ALA A 210 23.53 -44.71 -2.77
N SER A 211 23.23 -43.48 -3.17
CA SER A 211 24.06 -42.29 -3.01
C SER A 211 23.13 -41.10 -2.80
N GLU A 212 23.56 -40.12 -2.03
CA GLU A 212 22.95 -38.79 -2.04
C GLU A 212 23.15 -38.18 -3.45
N MET A 213 22.13 -37.46 -3.92
CA MET A 213 22.09 -36.82 -5.22
C MET A 213 21.55 -35.41 -5.06
N ASP A 214 21.92 -34.57 -6.02
CA ASP A 214 21.76 -33.13 -6.04
C ASP A 214 21.11 -32.74 -7.38
N ARG A 215 19.95 -32.09 -7.32
CA ARG A 215 19.11 -31.77 -8.47
C ARG A 215 19.78 -30.72 -9.34
N GLU A 216 20.46 -29.75 -8.75
CA GLU A 216 21.22 -28.67 -9.40
C GLU A 216 22.32 -29.25 -10.29
N THR A 217 22.93 -30.36 -9.89
CA THR A 217 23.86 -31.12 -10.72
C THR A 217 23.14 -31.94 -11.79
N LYS A 218 22.08 -32.68 -11.41
CA LYS A 218 21.31 -33.54 -12.32
C LYS A 218 19.93 -33.87 -11.74
N ASP A 219 18.88 -33.45 -12.44
CA ASP A 219 17.48 -33.56 -12.02
C ASP A 219 16.79 -34.90 -12.36
N GLN A 220 17.29 -35.63 -13.37
CA GLN A 220 16.63 -36.84 -13.86
C GLN A 220 17.60 -38.00 -14.07
N TYR A 221 17.20 -39.18 -13.58
CA TYR A 221 17.93 -40.42 -13.71
C TYR A 221 17.10 -41.50 -14.40
N LEU A 222 17.71 -42.14 -15.39
CA LEU A 222 17.13 -43.31 -16.05
C LEU A 222 17.71 -44.59 -15.43
N VAL A 223 16.83 -45.42 -14.90
CA VAL A 223 17.16 -46.71 -14.30
C VAL A 223 16.57 -47.83 -15.15
N ILE A 224 17.39 -48.81 -15.51
CA ILE A 224 16.93 -50.01 -16.25
C ILE A 224 17.03 -51.19 -15.30
N ILE A 225 15.88 -51.81 -15.02
CA ILE A 225 15.76 -52.98 -14.17
C ILE A 225 15.52 -54.20 -15.02
N GLN A 226 16.13 -55.30 -14.63
CA GLN A 226 15.88 -56.62 -15.19
C GLN A 226 15.20 -57.50 -14.14
N ALA A 227 14.14 -58.19 -14.56
CA ALA A 227 13.60 -59.34 -13.85
C ALA A 227 14.07 -60.60 -14.57
N LYS A 228 14.71 -61.51 -13.84
CA LYS A 228 15.24 -62.77 -14.38
C LYS A 228 14.66 -63.95 -13.62
N ASP A 229 14.19 -64.95 -14.36
CA ASP A 229 13.63 -66.19 -13.83
C ASP A 229 14.73 -67.20 -13.40
N MET A 230 14.32 -68.39 -12.96
CA MET A 230 15.20 -69.53 -12.63
C MET A 230 16.38 -69.22 -11.69
N VAL A 231 16.29 -68.19 -10.83
CA VAL A 231 17.33 -67.79 -9.87
C VAL A 231 18.75 -67.76 -10.50
N GLY A 232 18.87 -67.28 -11.74
CA GLY A 232 20.16 -67.10 -12.41
C GLY A 232 20.85 -68.38 -12.94
N GLN A 233 20.11 -69.47 -13.12
CA GLN A 233 20.60 -70.72 -13.74
C GLN A 233 20.67 -70.62 -15.29
N PRO A 234 21.46 -71.49 -15.97
CA PRO A 234 21.45 -71.56 -17.43
C PRO A 234 20.08 -72.04 -17.94
N GLY A 235 19.53 -71.34 -18.95
CA GLY A 235 18.17 -71.58 -19.46
C GLY A 235 17.15 -70.49 -19.07
N ALA A 236 17.56 -69.53 -18.24
CA ALA A 236 16.71 -68.46 -17.74
C ALA A 236 16.29 -67.43 -18.82
N PHE A 237 15.04 -66.97 -18.79
CA PHE A 237 14.56 -65.79 -19.49
C PHE A 237 14.65 -64.53 -18.62
N SER A 238 14.61 -63.37 -19.28
CA SER A 238 14.65 -62.08 -18.60
C SER A 238 13.87 -61.03 -19.37
N ALA A 239 13.24 -60.13 -18.64
CA ALA A 239 12.66 -58.91 -19.19
C ALA A 239 13.27 -57.69 -18.53
N THR A 240 13.21 -56.55 -19.23
CA THR A 240 13.68 -55.27 -18.73
C THR A 240 12.55 -54.25 -18.67
N ALA A 241 12.62 -53.34 -17.70
CA ALA A 241 11.75 -52.18 -17.58
C ALA A 241 12.57 -50.92 -17.30
N THR A 242 12.11 -49.80 -17.85
CA THR A 242 12.67 -48.47 -17.63
C THR A 242 11.92 -47.77 -16.52
N VAL A 243 12.67 -47.18 -15.58
CA VAL A 243 12.17 -46.35 -14.50
C VAL A 243 12.83 -44.98 -14.61
N THR A 244 12.03 -43.95 -14.82
CA THR A 244 12.49 -42.55 -14.82
C THR A 244 12.30 -41.99 -13.42
N ILE A 245 13.39 -41.60 -12.78
CA ILE A 245 13.40 -41.04 -11.44
C ILE A 245 13.74 -39.56 -11.55
N ASN A 246 12.81 -38.71 -11.13
CA ASN A 246 13.01 -37.27 -11.05
C ASN A 246 13.35 -36.89 -9.61
N LEU A 247 14.29 -35.97 -9.43
CA LEU A 247 14.55 -35.36 -8.13
C LEU A 247 13.59 -34.20 -7.93
N SER A 248 12.91 -34.16 -6.77
CA SER A 248 12.18 -32.97 -6.35
C SER A 248 13.08 -32.07 -5.54
N ASP A 249 12.95 -30.78 -5.80
CA ASP A 249 13.73 -29.69 -5.24
C ASP A 249 13.58 -29.57 -3.71
N ILE A 250 14.68 -29.25 -3.05
CA ILE A 250 14.76 -28.82 -1.65
C ILE A 250 15.45 -27.45 -1.63
N ASN A 251 14.99 -26.52 -0.79
CA ASN A 251 15.69 -25.25 -0.62
C ASN A 251 17.01 -25.45 0.14
N ASP A 252 18.10 -25.70 -0.60
CA ASP A 252 19.44 -25.88 -0.07
C ASP A 252 20.47 -24.90 -0.67
N ASN A 253 20.07 -24.13 -1.68
CA ASN A 253 20.88 -23.04 -2.20
C ASN A 253 20.30 -21.69 -1.76
N PRO A 254 21.09 -20.84 -1.09
CA PRO A 254 20.63 -19.50 -0.79
C PRO A 254 20.82 -18.55 -1.98
N PRO A 255 20.07 -17.43 -2.01
CA PRO A 255 20.23 -16.42 -3.03
C PRO A 255 21.63 -15.83 -2.92
N LYS A 256 22.31 -15.62 -4.05
CA LYS A 256 23.68 -15.09 -4.09
C LYS A 256 23.72 -13.85 -4.96
N PHE A 257 24.11 -12.72 -4.38
CA PHE A 257 24.27 -11.50 -5.17
C PHE A 257 25.35 -11.68 -6.23
N GLN A 258 25.05 -11.26 -7.46
CA GLN A 258 25.98 -11.33 -8.58
C GLN A 258 27.24 -10.49 -8.33
N GLN A 259 27.10 -9.41 -7.55
CA GLN A 259 28.19 -8.53 -7.16
C GLN A 259 28.22 -8.33 -5.64
N ARG A 260 29.41 -8.33 -5.06
CA ARG A 260 29.62 -7.98 -3.64
C ARG A 260 29.47 -6.49 -3.34
N LEU A 261 29.52 -5.66 -4.39
CA LEU A 261 29.49 -4.22 -4.27
C LEU A 261 28.88 -3.60 -5.52
N TYR A 262 27.73 -2.96 -5.36
CA TYR A 262 27.07 -2.19 -6.42
C TYR A 262 27.39 -0.72 -6.30
N TYR A 263 27.53 -0.04 -7.44
CA TYR A 263 27.69 1.41 -7.52
C TYR A 263 26.52 1.99 -8.28
N MET A 264 25.86 2.95 -7.66
CA MET A 264 24.71 3.65 -8.23
C MET A 264 24.89 5.15 -8.00
N SER A 265 24.15 5.95 -8.75
CA SER A 265 24.08 7.37 -8.53
C SER A 265 22.64 7.86 -8.59
N VAL A 266 22.37 8.94 -7.87
CA VAL A 266 21.06 9.59 -7.85
C VAL A 266 21.30 11.10 -7.77
N SER A 267 20.63 11.86 -8.63
CA SER A 267 20.66 13.32 -8.55
C SER A 267 19.88 13.80 -7.34
N GLU A 268 20.32 14.87 -6.69
CA GLU A 268 19.55 15.48 -5.60
C GLU A 268 18.24 16.15 -6.05
N GLU A 269 18.14 16.52 -7.33
CA GLU A 269 16.88 16.97 -7.94
C GLU A 269 15.88 15.82 -8.15
N ALA A 270 16.30 14.56 -7.96
CA ALA A 270 15.45 13.41 -8.19
C ALA A 270 14.22 13.40 -7.25
N PRO A 271 12.99 13.25 -7.76
CA PRO A 271 11.81 13.16 -6.93
C PRO A 271 11.78 11.87 -6.11
N VAL A 272 11.08 11.92 -4.97
CA VAL A 272 10.77 10.72 -4.18
C VAL A 272 9.99 9.73 -5.06
N GLY A 273 10.37 8.45 -4.97
CA GLY A 273 9.88 7.36 -5.81
C GLY A 273 10.78 7.03 -7.00
N THR A 274 11.82 7.83 -7.28
CA THR A 274 12.76 7.55 -8.38
C THR A 274 13.50 6.23 -8.16
N THR A 275 13.60 5.41 -9.20
CA THR A 275 14.46 4.22 -9.21
C THR A 275 15.93 4.63 -9.30
N VAL A 276 16.69 4.32 -8.25
CA VAL A 276 18.13 4.59 -8.16
C VAL A 276 18.93 3.55 -8.94
N GLY A 277 18.47 2.30 -8.90
CA GLY A 277 19.09 1.20 -9.61
C GLY A 277 18.51 -0.14 -9.20
N LYS A 278 19.11 -1.20 -9.73
CA LYS A 278 18.69 -2.57 -9.48
C LYS A 278 19.86 -3.41 -8.96
N VAL A 279 19.56 -4.30 -8.04
CA VAL A 279 20.46 -5.37 -7.58
C VAL A 279 19.86 -6.71 -7.95
N PHE A 280 20.71 -7.70 -8.13
CA PHE A 280 20.29 -9.02 -8.60
C PHE A 280 21.04 -10.10 -7.82
N ALA A 281 20.27 -11.00 -7.22
CA ALA A 281 20.74 -12.23 -6.63
C ALA A 281 20.21 -13.43 -7.44
N GLU A 282 21.06 -14.43 -7.60
CA GLU A 282 20.76 -15.68 -8.28
C GLU A 282 20.59 -16.79 -7.26
N ASP A 283 19.55 -17.60 -7.44
CA ASP A 283 19.30 -18.81 -6.67
C ASP A 283 19.27 -20.01 -7.61
N SER A 284 19.89 -21.12 -7.21
CA SER A 284 20.04 -22.31 -8.05
C SER A 284 18.81 -23.22 -8.02
N ASP A 285 17.95 -23.05 -7.00
CA ASP A 285 16.77 -23.89 -6.77
C ASP A 285 15.68 -23.58 -7.81
N ILE A 286 14.50 -24.20 -7.69
CA ILE A 286 13.38 -23.95 -8.62
C ILE A 286 12.06 -23.59 -7.94
N GLY A 287 11.25 -22.80 -8.64
CA GLY A 287 9.92 -22.42 -8.17
C GLY A 287 9.98 -21.60 -6.88
N ASP A 288 9.18 -22.00 -5.88
CA ASP A 288 9.05 -21.28 -4.62
C ASP A 288 10.33 -21.31 -3.76
N ASN A 289 11.21 -22.30 -3.96
CA ASN A 289 12.48 -22.39 -3.23
C ASN A 289 13.47 -21.32 -3.71
N ALA A 290 13.50 -21.03 -5.02
CA ALA A 290 14.31 -19.96 -5.59
C ALA A 290 13.68 -18.56 -5.55
N ALA A 291 12.38 -18.46 -5.20
CA ALA A 291 11.72 -17.17 -5.06
C ALA A 291 12.29 -16.42 -3.84
N MET A 292 12.64 -15.14 -4.01
CA MET A 292 13.34 -14.37 -2.98
C MET A 292 12.76 -12.98 -2.78
N ASP A 293 12.95 -12.42 -1.59
CA ASP A 293 12.57 -11.06 -1.24
C ASP A 293 13.79 -10.24 -0.82
N TYR A 294 13.80 -8.95 -1.22
CA TYR A 294 14.90 -8.03 -0.94
C TYR A 294 14.56 -7.06 0.19
N PHE A 295 15.57 -6.73 1.00
CA PHE A 295 15.47 -5.82 2.12
C PHE A 295 16.68 -4.89 2.21
N ILE A 296 16.50 -3.69 2.75
CA ILE A 296 17.60 -2.79 3.13
C ILE A 296 17.76 -2.85 4.64
N GLU A 297 18.98 -3.14 5.09
CA GLU A 297 19.36 -3.09 6.49
C GLU A 297 20.23 -1.85 6.79
N GLY A 298 20.09 -1.31 8.01
CA GLY A 298 20.90 -0.21 8.53
C GLY A 298 20.24 1.18 8.50
N ASP A 299 21.05 2.19 8.84
CA ASP A 299 20.60 3.56 9.16
C ASP A 299 20.09 4.36 7.96
N SER A 300 20.23 3.87 6.73
CA SER A 300 19.80 4.57 5.50
C SER A 300 18.46 4.06 4.94
N SER A 301 17.76 3.21 5.69
CA SER A 301 16.40 2.72 5.38
C SER A 301 15.30 3.80 5.49
N ASP A 302 15.65 4.98 6.02
CA ASP A 302 14.83 6.18 6.03
C ASP A 302 14.90 6.94 4.69
N VAL A 303 16.02 6.83 3.97
CA VAL A 303 16.28 7.53 2.69
C VAL A 303 16.00 6.65 1.48
N PHE A 304 16.34 5.35 1.54
CA PHE A 304 16.16 4.41 0.43
C PHE A 304 15.22 3.28 0.82
N ASP A 305 14.50 2.77 -0.16
CA ASP A 305 13.66 1.58 -0.06
C ASP A 305 14.08 0.56 -1.12
N ILE A 306 13.69 -0.70 -0.96
CA ILE A 306 13.90 -1.74 -1.96
C ILE A 306 12.62 -2.55 -2.14
N ILE A 307 12.26 -2.83 -3.38
CA ILE A 307 11.13 -3.70 -3.72
C ILE A 307 11.62 -4.86 -4.58
N THR A 308 11.02 -6.02 -4.39
CA THR A 308 11.22 -7.18 -5.26
C THR A 308 10.32 -7.04 -6.49
N ASP A 309 10.89 -7.21 -7.67
CA ASP A 309 10.12 -7.45 -8.89
C ASP A 309 9.83 -8.95 -9.01
N ASP A 310 8.57 -9.37 -8.82
CA ASP A 310 8.19 -10.78 -8.84
C ASP A 310 8.42 -11.46 -10.21
N GLU A 311 8.42 -10.70 -11.32
CA GLU A 311 8.63 -11.26 -12.66
C GLU A 311 10.11 -11.51 -12.98
N THR A 312 10.98 -10.59 -12.56
CA THR A 312 12.42 -10.63 -12.88
C THR A 312 13.27 -11.15 -11.71
N GLN A 313 12.71 -11.23 -10.51
CA GLN A 313 13.41 -11.50 -9.24
C GLN A 313 14.55 -10.50 -8.97
N GLU A 314 14.45 -9.27 -9.50
CA GLU A 314 15.40 -8.17 -9.25
C GLU A 314 14.96 -7.34 -8.03
N GLY A 315 15.93 -6.87 -7.26
CA GLY A 315 15.71 -5.89 -6.19
C GLY A 315 15.83 -4.47 -6.74
N ILE A 316 14.73 -3.73 -6.80
CA ILE A 316 14.67 -2.35 -7.30
C ILE A 316 14.82 -1.37 -6.15
N ILE A 317 15.89 -0.58 -6.13
CA ILE A 317 16.15 0.41 -5.10
C ILE A 317 15.48 1.73 -5.47
N LEU A 318 14.70 2.28 -4.53
CA LEU A 318 13.90 3.48 -4.69
C LEU A 318 14.33 4.58 -3.73
N LEU A 319 14.21 5.83 -4.17
CA LEU A 319 14.43 7.00 -3.33
C LEU A 319 13.18 7.29 -2.49
N LYS A 320 13.25 7.08 -1.17
CA LYS A 320 12.13 7.30 -0.23
C LYS A 320 12.06 8.74 0.31
N LYS A 321 13.20 9.42 0.35
CA LYS A 321 13.33 10.81 0.81
C LYS A 321 14.31 11.56 -0.09
N ARG A 322 14.09 12.85 -0.30
CA ARG A 322 15.04 13.71 -1.01
C ARG A 322 16.42 13.65 -0.35
N VAL A 323 17.44 13.56 -1.18
CA VAL A 323 18.85 13.68 -0.79
C VAL A 323 19.33 15.10 -1.11
N ASP A 324 20.40 15.50 -0.46
CA ASP A 324 21.02 16.83 -0.56
C ASP A 324 22.53 16.57 -0.60
N TYR A 325 23.18 17.00 -1.68
CA TYR A 325 24.57 16.74 -1.96
C TYR A 325 25.48 17.50 -0.98
N GLU A 326 25.17 18.75 -0.66
CA GLU A 326 25.87 19.61 0.31
C GLU A 326 25.86 18.99 1.70
N SER A 327 24.73 18.38 2.07
CA SER A 327 24.57 17.68 3.35
C SER A 327 25.30 16.34 3.38
N LYS A 328 25.07 15.47 2.38
CA LYS A 328 25.65 14.12 2.34
C LYS A 328 25.77 13.56 0.93
N ARG A 329 27.01 13.56 0.43
CA ARG A 329 27.38 13.13 -0.94
C ARG A 329 27.33 11.62 -1.21
N ARG A 330 27.39 10.79 -0.17
CA ARG A 330 27.54 9.33 -0.34
C ARG A 330 26.76 8.55 0.71
N TYR A 331 26.07 7.53 0.23
CA TYR A 331 25.37 6.56 1.06
C TYR A 331 25.97 5.17 0.82
N SER A 332 25.96 4.37 1.87
CA SER A 332 26.34 2.96 1.84
C SER A 332 25.22 2.20 2.51
N ILE A 333 24.45 1.45 1.72
CA ILE A 333 23.34 0.64 2.21
C ILE A 333 23.72 -0.84 2.13
N GLN A 334 23.22 -1.63 3.07
CA GLN A 334 23.36 -3.08 3.03
C GLN A 334 22.06 -3.65 2.46
N ALA A 335 22.12 -4.20 1.25
CA ALA A 335 21.01 -4.90 0.64
C ALA A 335 21.10 -6.38 1.01
N LYS A 336 19.96 -6.97 1.35
CA LYS A 336 19.81 -8.35 1.77
C LYS A 336 18.79 -9.04 0.87
N ALA A 337 19.08 -10.24 0.41
CA ALA A 337 18.15 -11.11 -0.30
C ALA A 337 17.88 -12.33 0.56
N VAL A 338 16.62 -12.78 0.64
CA VAL A 338 16.20 -13.92 1.46
C VAL A 338 15.21 -14.77 0.68
N ASN A 339 15.33 -16.10 0.69
CA ASN A 339 14.29 -16.96 0.10
C ASN A 339 12.94 -16.73 0.79
N ARG A 340 11.87 -16.68 0.00
CA ARG A 340 10.50 -16.49 0.50
C ARG A 340 10.01 -17.71 1.27
N TYR A 341 10.39 -18.90 0.82
CA TYR A 341 10.08 -20.15 1.50
C TYR A 341 11.33 -20.72 2.18
N ILE A 342 11.28 -20.90 3.49
CA ILE A 342 12.35 -21.53 4.27
C ILE A 342 11.75 -22.78 4.94
N ASP A 343 12.23 -23.97 4.58
CA ASP A 343 11.80 -25.20 5.24
C ASP A 343 12.41 -25.30 6.65
N GLU A 344 11.54 -25.50 7.65
CA GLU A 344 11.92 -25.51 9.06
C GLU A 344 13.01 -26.55 9.40
N ARG A 345 13.13 -27.61 8.59
CA ARG A 345 14.14 -28.66 8.77
C ARG A 345 15.56 -28.14 8.58
N PHE A 346 15.75 -27.11 7.77
CA PHE A 346 17.06 -26.57 7.39
C PHE A 346 17.39 -25.24 8.09
N LEU A 347 16.50 -24.72 8.95
CA LEU A 347 16.69 -23.50 9.77
C LEU A 347 17.99 -23.47 10.60
N LYS A 348 18.61 -24.62 10.86
CA LYS A 348 19.80 -24.75 11.71
C LYS A 348 21.13 -24.76 10.94
N GLU A 349 21.12 -24.89 9.61
CA GLU A 349 22.35 -25.06 8.82
C GLU A 349 22.82 -23.77 8.11
N GLY A 350 21.92 -22.81 7.85
CA GLY A 350 22.22 -21.42 7.48
C GLY A 350 22.92 -21.19 6.11
N PRO A 351 22.99 -19.94 5.62
CA PRO A 351 22.00 -18.86 5.69
C PRO A 351 21.12 -18.87 4.41
N PHE A 352 19.79 -18.88 4.52
CA PHE A 352 18.83 -18.67 3.39
C PHE A 352 18.82 -17.22 2.88
N GLU A 353 19.94 -16.54 3.08
CA GLU A 353 20.10 -15.13 2.88
C GLU A 353 21.53 -14.81 2.48
N ASP A 354 21.67 -13.80 1.63
CA ASP A 354 22.96 -13.18 1.32
C ASP A 354 22.83 -11.67 1.47
N THR A 355 23.97 -11.01 1.64
CA THR A 355 24.03 -9.56 1.78
C THR A 355 25.10 -8.96 0.87
N THR A 356 24.79 -7.81 0.30
CA THR A 356 25.70 -7.02 -0.51
C THR A 356 25.69 -5.56 -0.08
N ILE A 357 26.73 -4.82 -0.46
CA ILE A 357 26.83 -3.39 -0.19
C ILE A 357 26.47 -2.63 -1.46
N VAL A 358 25.62 -1.63 -1.35
CA VAL A 358 25.33 -0.70 -2.46
C VAL A 358 25.83 0.69 -2.06
N LYS A 359 26.77 1.21 -2.85
CA LYS A 359 27.30 2.57 -2.69
C LYS A 359 26.56 3.48 -3.65
N ILE A 360 25.84 4.44 -3.08
CA ILE A 360 25.05 5.42 -3.84
C ILE A 360 25.77 6.76 -3.74
N ASN A 361 26.18 7.30 -4.88
CA ASN A 361 26.75 8.64 -4.97
C ASN A 361 25.64 9.64 -5.32
N VAL A 362 25.51 10.70 -4.52
CA VAL A 362 24.61 11.80 -4.85
C VAL A 362 25.30 12.64 -5.93
N GLU A 363 24.60 12.91 -7.02
CA GLU A 363 25.04 13.81 -8.07
C GLU A 363 24.55 15.22 -7.77
N ASP A 364 25.53 16.11 -7.69
CA ASP A 364 25.41 17.56 -7.51
C ASP A 364 24.65 18.16 -8.69
N ALA A 365 23.62 18.95 -8.39
CA ALA A 365 22.81 19.67 -9.36
C ALA A 365 22.69 21.13 -8.93
N ASP A 366 22.94 22.03 -9.88
CA ASP A 366 22.98 23.48 -9.68
C ASP A 366 21.71 24.01 -8.96
N GLU A 367 21.83 24.52 -7.74
CA GLU A 367 20.73 25.05 -6.91
C GLU A 367 20.73 26.59 -6.90
N PRO A 368 19.58 27.25 -6.65
CA PRO A 368 19.56 28.70 -6.52
C PRO A 368 20.24 29.19 -5.23
N PRO A 369 20.80 30.42 -5.22
CA PRO A 369 21.37 31.00 -4.00
C PRO A 369 20.36 31.04 -2.87
N VAL A 370 20.75 30.68 -1.65
CA VAL A 370 19.87 30.63 -0.47
C VAL A 370 20.14 31.83 0.44
N PHE A 371 19.10 32.61 0.74
CA PHE A 371 19.19 33.70 1.72
C PHE A 371 19.40 33.18 3.14
N THR A 372 20.11 33.95 3.97
CA THR A 372 20.30 33.61 5.39
C THR A 372 19.02 33.63 6.20
N SER A 373 17.96 34.26 5.71
CA SER A 373 16.63 34.30 6.32
C SER A 373 15.55 34.48 5.25
N GLU A 374 14.39 33.84 5.42
CA GLU A 374 13.24 34.01 4.52
C GLU A 374 12.61 35.41 4.62
N ASN A 375 12.70 36.01 5.81
CA ASN A 375 12.15 37.33 6.10
C ASN A 375 13.17 38.17 6.88
N TYR A 376 13.49 39.35 6.35
CA TYR A 376 14.32 40.35 7.04
C TYR A 376 13.44 41.45 7.60
N VAL A 377 13.73 41.90 8.82
CA VAL A 377 13.13 43.10 9.40
C VAL A 377 14.24 44.10 9.61
N MET A 378 14.08 45.29 9.02
CA MET A 378 15.04 46.39 9.09
C MET A 378 14.33 47.63 9.60
N GLU A 379 15.05 48.49 10.31
CA GLU A 379 14.51 49.73 10.86
C GLU A 379 15.32 50.91 10.34
N THR A 380 14.65 51.98 9.95
CA THR A 380 15.29 53.23 9.55
C THR A 380 14.45 54.41 10.01
N PHE A 381 15.09 55.52 10.38
CA PHE A 381 14.39 56.74 10.76
C PHE A 381 13.87 57.46 9.52
N GLU A 382 12.71 58.09 9.63
CA GLU A 382 12.25 59.06 8.64
C GLU A 382 13.15 60.30 8.57
N GLY A 383 13.04 61.06 7.50
CA GLY A 383 13.88 62.25 7.27
C GLY A 383 15.38 61.94 7.02
N ASN A 384 15.80 60.67 7.06
CA ASN A 384 17.14 60.25 6.66
C ASN A 384 17.44 60.70 5.22
N THR A 385 18.66 61.19 5.00
CA THR A 385 19.08 61.68 3.68
C THR A 385 19.15 60.54 2.66
N SER A 386 19.00 60.91 1.38
CA SER A 386 19.21 59.97 0.27
C SER A 386 20.61 59.35 0.36
N GLY A 387 20.67 58.02 0.31
CA GLY A 387 21.90 57.22 0.42
C GLY A 387 22.14 56.63 1.81
N SER A 388 21.23 56.82 2.76
CA SER A 388 21.34 56.20 4.10
C SER A 388 21.21 54.67 4.01
N LEU A 389 22.02 53.96 4.80
CA LEU A 389 21.98 52.49 4.87
C LEU A 389 20.80 52.04 5.73
N VAL A 390 19.92 51.21 5.16
CA VAL A 390 18.78 50.59 5.86
C VAL A 390 19.20 49.26 6.48
N GLY A 391 19.94 48.44 5.72
CA GLY A 391 20.41 47.14 6.17
C GLY A 391 21.07 46.35 5.04
N VAL A 392 21.44 45.10 5.31
CA VAL A 392 22.12 44.23 4.36
C VAL A 392 21.42 42.87 4.34
N VAL A 393 21.10 42.38 3.15
CA VAL A 393 20.67 40.99 2.94
C VAL A 393 21.83 40.15 2.43
N THR A 394 21.87 38.88 2.80
CA THR A 394 22.95 37.98 2.39
C THR A 394 22.37 36.65 1.92
N ALA A 395 22.80 36.24 0.73
CA ALA A 395 22.52 34.95 0.14
C ALA A 395 23.84 34.25 -0.23
N ARG A 396 23.84 32.93 -0.13
CA ARG A 396 24.96 32.07 -0.49
C ARG A 396 24.49 30.96 -1.40
N ASP A 397 25.28 30.65 -2.38
CA ASP A 397 25.08 29.54 -3.30
C ASP A 397 25.52 28.24 -2.59
N PRO A 398 24.65 27.22 -2.47
CA PRO A 398 24.98 25.98 -1.77
C PRO A 398 26.02 25.12 -2.54
N ASP A 399 25.95 25.09 -3.88
CA ASP A 399 26.81 24.25 -4.73
C ASP A 399 28.31 24.60 -4.63
N HIS A 400 28.63 25.89 -4.41
CA HIS A 400 30.00 26.35 -4.29
C HIS A 400 30.15 27.53 -3.31
N ASP A 401 30.98 27.34 -2.28
CA ASP A 401 31.28 28.27 -1.16
C ASP A 401 31.83 29.67 -1.57
N GLY A 402 31.84 30.03 -2.85
CA GLY A 402 32.30 31.31 -3.37
C GLY A 402 31.67 31.75 -4.69
N SER A 403 30.53 31.18 -5.10
CA SER A 403 29.81 31.67 -6.29
C SER A 403 29.40 33.13 -6.07
N PRO A 404 29.73 34.05 -7.01
CA PRO A 404 29.30 35.43 -6.89
C PRO A 404 27.79 35.53 -7.11
N VAL A 405 27.08 35.96 -6.08
CA VAL A 405 25.63 36.20 -6.10
C VAL A 405 25.36 37.66 -6.47
N ARG A 406 24.36 37.90 -7.31
CA ARG A 406 23.85 39.24 -7.65
C ARG A 406 22.51 39.49 -7.00
N TYR A 407 22.35 40.66 -6.37
CA TYR A 407 21.12 41.05 -5.69
C TYR A 407 20.32 42.07 -6.51
N SER A 408 18.99 41.93 -6.53
CA SER A 408 18.11 42.92 -7.16
C SER A 408 16.75 43.03 -6.45
N ILE A 409 16.10 44.20 -6.52
CA ILE A 409 14.75 44.39 -5.95
C ILE A 409 13.68 44.13 -7.02
N VAL A 410 12.66 43.33 -6.69
CA VAL A 410 11.54 43.01 -7.59
C VAL A 410 10.74 44.28 -7.90
N HIS A 411 10.44 44.47 -9.18
CA HIS A 411 10.17 45.78 -9.77
C HIS A 411 8.74 46.28 -9.54
N SER A 412 8.49 47.03 -8.46
CA SER A 412 7.36 47.98 -8.42
C SER A 412 7.86 49.42 -8.64
N ARG A 413 7.11 50.22 -9.43
CA ARG A 413 7.54 51.59 -9.81
C ARG A 413 7.70 52.51 -8.60
N HIS A 414 6.96 52.26 -7.52
CA HIS A 414 7.03 53.02 -6.28
C HIS A 414 8.25 52.64 -5.44
N VAL A 415 8.55 51.34 -5.31
CA VAL A 415 9.69 50.86 -4.49
C VAL A 415 11.03 51.29 -5.08
N LYS A 416 11.18 51.32 -6.41
CA LYS A 416 12.40 51.81 -7.07
C LYS A 416 12.76 53.28 -6.79
N ARG A 417 11.78 54.09 -6.38
CA ARG A 417 12.04 55.50 -6.02
C ARG A 417 12.50 55.66 -4.59
N LEU A 418 12.17 54.71 -3.72
CA LEU A 418 12.44 54.79 -2.29
C LEU A 418 13.68 54.00 -1.87
N PHE A 419 13.93 52.85 -2.51
CA PHE A 419 15.03 51.95 -2.14
C PHE A 419 15.85 51.51 -3.35
N SER A 420 17.16 51.38 -3.13
CA SER A 420 18.11 50.77 -4.05
C SER A 420 18.92 49.71 -3.32
N ILE A 421 19.33 48.66 -4.02
CA ILE A 421 20.19 47.59 -3.49
C ILE A 421 21.50 47.55 -4.25
N ASN A 422 22.60 47.36 -3.54
CA ASN A 422 23.89 47.10 -4.14
C ASN A 422 23.96 45.65 -4.65
N GLU A 423 24.25 45.52 -5.94
CA GLU A 423 24.24 44.24 -6.66
C GLU A 423 25.23 43.21 -6.11
N HIS A 424 26.33 43.62 -5.45
CA HIS A 424 27.40 42.71 -5.04
C HIS A 424 27.43 42.38 -3.54
N ASN A 425 26.96 43.30 -2.69
CA ASN A 425 27.03 43.11 -1.24
C ASN A 425 25.67 43.10 -0.54
N GLY A 426 24.56 43.26 -1.28
CA GLY A 426 23.20 43.18 -0.74
C GLY A 426 22.81 44.33 0.19
N ALA A 427 23.59 45.42 0.23
CA ALA A 427 23.27 46.60 1.03
C ALA A 427 22.10 47.38 0.42
N ILE A 428 21.06 47.60 1.21
CA ILE A 428 19.86 48.36 0.84
C ILE A 428 20.01 49.78 1.37
N ILE A 429 19.86 50.75 0.48
CA ILE A 429 19.95 52.18 0.78
C ILE A 429 18.66 52.91 0.41
N THR A 430 18.36 54.01 1.10
CA THR A 430 17.27 54.91 0.70
C THR A 430 17.68 55.76 -0.49
N THR A 431 16.79 55.99 -1.46
CA THR A 431 17.05 56.89 -2.61
C THR A 431 16.34 58.23 -2.47
N GLU A 432 15.23 58.26 -1.72
CA GLU A 432 14.50 59.47 -1.33
C GLU A 432 14.28 59.44 0.19
N PRO A 433 14.11 60.61 0.84
CA PRO A 433 13.72 60.66 2.25
C PRO A 433 12.38 59.95 2.46
N LEU A 434 12.32 59.13 3.50
CA LEU A 434 11.07 58.47 3.92
C LEU A 434 10.30 59.39 4.84
N ASP A 435 8.98 59.23 4.82
CA ASP A 435 7.99 59.95 5.62
C ASP A 435 7.06 58.90 6.21
N ARG A 436 7.07 58.80 7.54
CA ARG A 436 6.38 57.75 8.29
C ARG A 436 4.88 58.01 8.31
N GLU A 437 4.45 59.26 8.38
CA GLU A 437 3.05 59.68 8.40
C GLU A 437 2.34 59.32 7.10
N ILE A 438 3.10 59.17 6.00
CA ILE A 438 2.61 58.57 4.76
C ILE A 438 2.62 57.03 4.85
N ALA A 439 3.74 56.42 5.22
CA ALA A 439 3.89 54.97 5.27
C ALA A 439 4.89 54.51 6.34
N SER A 440 4.37 53.92 7.43
CA SER A 440 5.19 53.37 8.52
C SER A 440 5.88 52.05 8.21
N TRP A 441 5.47 51.35 7.16
CA TRP A 441 6.05 50.07 6.72
C TRP A 441 6.18 50.00 5.21
N HIS A 442 7.32 49.51 4.75
CA HIS A 442 7.54 49.12 3.36
C HIS A 442 7.86 47.64 3.26
N ASN A 443 7.18 46.94 2.35
CA ASN A 443 7.55 45.58 1.98
C ASN A 443 8.28 45.60 0.63
N ILE A 444 9.46 45.00 0.58
CA ILE A 444 10.20 44.83 -0.66
C ILE A 444 10.59 43.37 -0.80
N THR A 445 10.52 42.85 -2.02
CA THR A 445 11.01 41.51 -2.34
C THR A 445 12.37 41.66 -2.99
N VAL A 446 13.37 40.99 -2.44
CA VAL A 446 14.74 40.97 -2.95
C VAL A 446 14.99 39.61 -3.59
N THR A 447 15.59 39.64 -4.78
CA THR A 447 16.03 38.46 -5.52
C THR A 447 17.54 38.30 -5.40
N ALA A 448 18.00 37.07 -5.30
CA ALA A 448 19.39 36.69 -5.45
C ALA A 448 19.51 35.74 -6.65
N THR A 449 20.44 36.04 -7.56
CA THR A 449 20.69 35.26 -8.77
C THR A 449 22.15 34.86 -8.86
N GLU A 450 22.43 33.65 -9.31
CA GLU A 450 23.81 33.25 -9.58
C GLU A 450 24.36 34.01 -10.79
N THR A 451 25.65 34.39 -10.76
CA THR A 451 26.25 35.13 -11.89
C THR A 451 26.47 34.25 -13.12
N ARG A 452 26.64 32.93 -12.95
CA ARG A 452 26.93 32.00 -14.05
C ARG A 452 25.63 31.43 -14.63
N ASN A 453 24.65 31.13 -13.78
CA ASN A 453 23.32 30.70 -14.21
C ASN A 453 22.21 31.68 -13.76
N PRO A 454 21.78 32.60 -14.65
CA PRO A 454 20.73 33.56 -14.32
C PRO A 454 19.32 32.94 -14.21
N GLU A 455 19.14 31.66 -14.57
CA GLU A 455 17.86 30.95 -14.41
C GLU A 455 17.63 30.51 -12.96
N LYS A 456 18.69 30.45 -12.15
CA LYS A 456 18.62 30.07 -10.73
C LYS A 456 18.43 31.32 -9.87
N ILE A 457 17.19 31.52 -9.43
CA ILE A 457 16.73 32.71 -8.71
C ILE A 457 16.10 32.29 -7.38
N SER A 458 16.42 33.01 -6.32
CA SER A 458 15.70 32.93 -5.05
C SER A 458 15.16 34.29 -4.63
N GLU A 459 14.15 34.28 -3.76
CA GLU A 459 13.48 35.48 -3.28
C GLU A 459 13.42 35.50 -1.74
N ALA A 460 13.58 36.68 -1.17
CA ALA A 460 13.37 36.94 0.25
C ALA A 460 12.55 38.21 0.44
N ASN A 461 11.70 38.22 1.49
CA ASN A 461 10.92 39.40 1.84
C ASN A 461 11.68 40.25 2.85
N VAL A 462 11.71 41.55 2.61
CA VAL A 462 12.31 42.53 3.52
C VAL A 462 11.24 43.51 3.95
N TYR A 463 10.99 43.56 5.26
CA TYR A 463 10.07 44.49 5.90
C TYR A 463 10.88 45.62 6.51
N ILE A 464 10.68 46.82 6.01
CA ILE A 464 11.35 48.02 6.48
C ILE A 464 10.35 48.79 7.32
N ARG A 465 10.64 48.92 8.62
CA ARG A 465 9.90 49.76 9.55
C ARG A 465 10.51 51.14 9.54
N VAL A 466 9.67 52.15 9.30
CA VAL A 466 10.06 53.55 9.43
C VAL A 466 9.84 53.96 10.88
N LEU A 467 10.93 54.37 11.55
CA LEU A 467 10.93 54.87 12.91
C LEU A 467 10.62 56.36 12.91
N ASP A 468 9.80 56.74 13.88
CA ASP A 468 9.26 58.08 14.05
C ASP A 468 10.34 59.10 14.40
N VAL A 469 10.24 60.29 13.80
CA VAL A 469 10.98 61.48 14.19
C VAL A 469 9.96 62.61 14.36
N ASN A 470 10.01 63.30 15.51
CA ASN A 470 9.07 64.37 15.81
C ASN A 470 9.25 65.59 14.89
N ASP A 471 8.65 65.56 13.70
CA ASP A 471 8.75 66.57 12.65
C ASP A 471 7.41 67.27 12.35
N ASN A 472 6.31 66.80 12.95
CA ASN A 472 5.03 67.49 12.95
C ASN A 472 4.81 68.23 14.27
N ALA A 473 4.21 69.42 14.18
CA ALA A 473 3.82 70.19 15.36
C ALA A 473 2.33 69.93 15.65
N PRO A 474 1.92 69.93 16.92
CA PRO A 474 0.56 69.59 17.31
C PRO A 474 -0.42 70.64 16.80
N GLU A 475 -1.51 70.26 16.14
CA GLU A 475 -2.49 71.20 15.58
C GLU A 475 -3.90 70.97 16.13
N PHE A 476 -4.78 71.97 15.99
CA PHE A 476 -6.18 71.73 16.28
C PHE A 476 -6.78 70.75 15.26
N PRO A 477 -7.49 69.69 15.69
CA PRO A 477 -8.13 68.74 14.77
C PRO A 477 -9.22 69.39 13.92
N LYS A 478 -9.74 70.55 14.36
CA LYS A 478 -10.70 71.38 13.65
C LYS A 478 -10.56 72.83 14.09
N LYS A 479 -11.08 73.77 13.30
CA LYS A 479 -11.19 75.17 13.73
C LYS A 479 -12.13 75.25 14.93
N TYR A 480 -11.65 75.79 16.04
CA TYR A 480 -12.48 76.07 17.20
C TYR A 480 -13.09 77.46 17.07
N GLU A 481 -14.40 77.54 17.20
CA GLU A 481 -15.17 78.77 17.29
C GLU A 481 -16.08 78.67 18.50
N THR A 482 -16.15 79.74 19.28
CA THR A 482 -16.98 79.79 20.49
C THR A 482 -17.56 81.19 20.69
N PHE A 483 -18.41 81.34 21.70
CA PHE A 483 -19.01 82.61 22.04
C PHE A 483 -18.88 82.92 23.53
N VAL A 484 -18.88 84.22 23.85
CA VAL A 484 -18.90 84.73 25.22
C VAL A 484 -20.08 85.67 25.40
N CYS A 485 -20.82 85.49 26.49
CA CYS A 485 -21.98 86.31 26.78
C CYS A 485 -21.58 87.70 27.29
N GLU A 486 -22.37 88.73 26.97
CA GLU A 486 -22.10 90.09 27.47
C GLU A 486 -22.10 90.18 29.00
N ASN A 487 -22.88 89.34 29.67
CA ASN A 487 -22.96 89.23 31.12
C ASN A 487 -21.98 88.20 31.73
N ALA A 488 -21.00 87.71 30.96
CA ALA A 488 -20.05 86.71 31.45
C ALA A 488 -19.26 87.21 32.67
N VAL A 489 -19.08 86.33 33.65
CA VAL A 489 -18.31 86.60 34.87
C VAL A 489 -16.87 86.12 34.70
N SER A 490 -15.92 86.75 35.39
CA SER A 490 -14.51 86.36 35.39
C SER A 490 -14.34 84.94 35.94
N GLY A 491 -13.49 84.14 35.29
CA GLY A 491 -13.26 82.73 35.62
C GLY A 491 -14.30 81.76 35.07
N GLN A 492 -15.18 82.19 34.17
CA GLN A 492 -16.15 81.33 33.49
C GLN A 492 -15.49 80.55 32.34
N LEU A 493 -15.67 79.23 32.30
CA LEU A 493 -15.22 78.38 31.18
C LEU A 493 -16.11 78.63 29.95
N ILE A 494 -15.51 79.02 28.84
CA ILE A 494 -16.23 79.29 27.57
C ILE A 494 -16.04 78.19 26.53
N GLN A 495 -14.88 77.54 26.51
CA GLN A 495 -14.57 76.49 25.55
C GLN A 495 -13.53 75.53 26.13
N SER A 496 -13.68 74.24 25.84
CA SER A 496 -12.60 73.26 25.98
C SER A 496 -12.04 72.96 24.60
N ILE A 497 -10.71 73.02 24.48
CA ILE A 497 -9.97 72.75 23.25
C ILE A 497 -9.05 71.54 23.44
N SER A 498 -8.69 70.89 22.34
CA SER A 498 -7.73 69.79 22.28
C SER A 498 -6.86 69.94 21.04
N ALA A 499 -5.71 69.27 21.04
CA ALA A 499 -4.80 69.19 19.90
C ALA A 499 -4.64 67.74 19.44
N VAL A 500 -4.12 67.56 18.23
CA VAL A 500 -3.69 66.28 17.67
C VAL A 500 -2.31 66.48 17.05
N ASP A 501 -1.46 65.47 17.19
CA ASP A 501 -0.18 65.40 16.49
C ASP A 501 -0.22 64.26 15.47
N ARG A 502 0.57 64.37 14.40
CA ARG A 502 0.64 63.33 13.37
C ARG A 502 1.75 62.33 13.63
N ASP A 503 2.79 62.77 14.34
CA ASP A 503 3.87 61.92 14.81
C ASP A 503 3.31 60.77 15.66
N ASP A 504 4.08 59.74 15.92
CA ASP A 504 3.73 58.68 16.87
C ASP A 504 4.46 58.86 18.19
N SER A 505 3.85 58.36 19.25
CA SER A 505 4.37 58.60 20.59
C SER A 505 4.30 57.33 21.42
N GLU A 506 5.47 56.81 21.79
CA GLU A 506 5.58 55.58 22.60
C GLU A 506 4.92 55.73 23.99
N GLU A 507 4.93 56.93 24.56
CA GLU A 507 4.29 57.25 25.85
C GLU A 507 2.93 57.96 25.70
N GLY A 508 2.48 58.14 24.45
CA GLY A 508 1.34 58.98 24.07
C GLY A 508 1.69 60.46 24.02
N HIS A 509 1.05 61.19 23.11
CA HIS A 509 1.28 62.64 22.97
C HIS A 509 0.91 63.37 24.26
N HIS A 510 1.74 64.33 24.66
CA HIS A 510 1.43 65.25 25.76
C HIS A 510 1.59 66.68 25.28
N PHE A 511 0.50 67.45 25.34
CA PHE A 511 0.48 68.83 24.85
C PHE A 511 0.47 69.83 25.98
N HIS A 512 1.27 70.89 25.85
CA HIS A 512 1.23 72.05 26.72
C HIS A 512 0.56 73.24 26.01
N PHE A 513 -0.50 73.77 26.62
CA PHE A 513 -1.27 74.88 26.06
C PHE A 513 -0.96 76.20 26.78
N SER A 514 -0.62 77.23 26.01
CA SER A 514 -0.39 78.57 26.53
C SER A 514 -0.91 79.64 25.57
N LEU A 515 -1.03 80.89 26.03
CA LEU A 515 -1.31 82.02 25.14
C LEU A 515 -0.04 82.37 24.38
N ALA A 516 -0.14 82.62 23.07
CA ALA A 516 0.98 83.14 22.30
C ALA A 516 1.44 84.49 22.87
N GLN A 517 2.71 84.85 22.68
CA GLN A 517 3.32 86.06 23.27
C GLN A 517 2.55 87.36 22.97
N GLU A 518 1.86 87.42 21.84
CA GLU A 518 1.02 88.56 21.45
C GLU A 518 -0.27 88.69 22.27
N ALA A 519 -0.75 87.60 22.87
CA ALA A 519 -1.98 87.52 23.64
C ALA A 519 -1.77 87.27 25.14
N THR A 520 -0.54 87.08 25.62
CA THR A 520 -0.23 86.85 27.05
C THR A 520 -0.60 88.02 27.97
N ASN A 521 -0.64 89.25 27.43
CA ASN A 521 -1.11 90.44 28.15
C ASN A 521 -2.63 90.70 27.99
N SER A 522 -3.38 89.77 27.39
CA SER A 522 -4.82 89.91 27.24
C SER A 522 -5.50 89.84 28.60
N SER A 523 -6.17 90.94 29.00
CA SER A 523 -7.04 90.97 30.19
C SER A 523 -8.39 90.26 29.97
N HIS A 524 -8.65 89.76 28.75
CA HIS A 524 -9.96 89.27 28.34
C HIS A 524 -10.14 87.76 28.51
N PHE A 525 -9.10 86.96 28.28
CA PHE A 525 -9.16 85.50 28.36
C PHE A 525 -7.90 84.93 28.98
N THR A 526 -8.04 83.81 29.68
CA THR A 526 -6.93 83.01 30.21
C THR A 526 -7.06 81.58 29.72
N VAL A 527 -5.92 80.96 29.42
CA VAL A 527 -5.85 79.53 29.05
C VAL A 527 -5.37 78.77 30.28
N LYS A 528 -6.08 77.71 30.64
CA LYS A 528 -5.66 76.78 31.68
C LYS A 528 -5.51 75.40 31.06
N ASP A 529 -4.28 74.93 31.03
CA ASP A 529 -3.93 73.57 30.66
C ASP A 529 -4.48 72.60 31.73
N ASN A 530 -5.23 71.59 31.29
CA ASN A 530 -5.80 70.58 32.17
C ASN A 530 -4.87 69.38 32.38
N GLN A 531 -3.70 69.35 31.72
CA GLN A 531 -2.70 68.27 31.79
C GLN A 531 -3.25 66.91 31.31
N ASP A 532 -4.29 66.92 30.49
CA ASP A 532 -4.95 65.74 29.92
C ASP A 532 -5.12 65.86 28.39
N ASN A 533 -4.21 66.60 27.74
CA ASN A 533 -4.28 67.00 26.33
C ASN A 533 -5.47 67.90 25.96
N THR A 534 -6.15 68.45 26.96
CA THR A 534 -7.14 69.50 26.78
C THR A 534 -6.75 70.77 27.52
N ALA A 535 -7.26 71.90 27.05
CA ALA A 535 -7.19 73.15 27.79
C ALA A 535 -8.57 73.79 27.89
N GLY A 536 -8.84 74.38 29.05
CA GLY A 536 -10.00 75.23 29.26
C GLY A 536 -9.68 76.69 28.97
N ILE A 537 -10.57 77.35 28.22
CA ILE A 537 -10.51 78.78 27.95
C ILE A 537 -11.46 79.49 28.90
N PHE A 538 -10.93 80.40 29.71
CA PHE A 538 -11.67 81.10 30.74
C PHE A 538 -11.71 82.60 30.48
N THR A 539 -12.75 83.26 30.93
CA THR A 539 -12.87 84.73 30.89
C THR A 539 -11.92 85.39 31.92
N GLY A 540 -11.16 86.39 31.51
CA GLY A 540 -10.23 87.15 32.36
C GLY A 540 -10.89 88.32 33.10
N LYS A 541 -12.01 88.85 32.58
CA LYS A 541 -12.75 89.99 33.14
C LYS A 541 -14.24 89.72 33.26
N ASN A 542 -14.93 90.55 34.04
CA ASN A 542 -16.39 90.61 34.06
C ASN A 542 -16.89 91.48 32.92
N GLY A 543 -17.92 91.01 32.21
CA GLY A 543 -18.63 91.78 31.20
C GLY A 543 -17.89 91.92 29.87
N PHE A 544 -18.59 91.63 28.79
CA PHE A 544 -18.13 91.85 27.41
C PHE A 544 -19.15 92.75 26.70
N SER A 545 -18.70 93.69 25.87
CA SER A 545 -19.60 94.57 25.12
C SER A 545 -19.45 94.30 23.62
N ARG A 546 -20.55 93.90 22.99
CA ARG A 546 -20.63 93.66 21.55
C ARG A 546 -20.32 94.93 20.74
N GLN A 547 -20.59 96.11 21.32
CA GLN A 547 -20.33 97.41 20.71
C GLN A 547 -18.85 97.81 20.76
N GLU A 548 -18.10 97.32 21.76
CA GLU A 548 -16.66 97.58 21.88
C GLU A 548 -15.85 96.67 20.97
N GLN A 549 -16.11 95.36 21.05
CA GLN A 549 -15.41 94.36 20.24
C GLN A 549 -16.30 93.15 19.99
N PHE A 550 -16.60 92.89 18.71
CA PHE A 550 -17.51 91.81 18.32
C PHE A 550 -16.84 90.43 18.24
N PHE A 551 -15.58 90.39 17.80
CA PHE A 551 -14.77 89.17 17.71
C PHE A 551 -13.43 89.34 18.44
N PHE A 552 -13.01 88.28 19.14
CA PHE A 552 -11.67 88.12 19.64
C PHE A 552 -10.99 86.96 18.91
N TYR A 553 -9.76 87.18 18.47
CA TYR A 553 -8.88 86.15 17.95
C TYR A 553 -7.87 85.82 19.03
N LEU A 554 -7.95 84.62 19.58
CA LEU A 554 -7.07 84.17 20.65
C LEU A 554 -6.03 83.21 20.07
N PRO A 555 -4.79 83.66 19.80
CA PRO A 555 -3.71 82.77 19.38
C PRO A 555 -3.23 81.94 20.58
N ILE A 556 -3.41 80.63 20.46
CA ILE A 556 -3.04 79.62 21.45
C ILE A 556 -1.81 78.91 20.91
N LEU A 557 -0.74 78.95 21.70
CA LEU A 557 0.49 78.22 21.46
C LEU A 557 0.33 76.82 22.04
N ILE A 558 0.54 75.82 21.21
CA ILE A 558 0.49 74.39 21.57
C ILE A 558 1.91 73.86 21.39
N GLN A 559 2.45 73.23 22.43
CA GLN A 559 3.77 72.62 22.42
C GLN A 559 3.63 71.11 22.66
N ASP A 560 4.32 70.29 21.88
CA ASP A 560 4.41 68.85 22.13
C ASP A 560 5.46 68.49 23.19
N ASN A 561 5.55 67.21 23.52
CA ASN A 561 6.58 66.63 24.36
C ASN A 561 7.70 65.94 23.57
N GLY A 562 7.82 66.25 22.27
CA GLY A 562 8.82 65.69 21.38
C GLY A 562 10.24 66.10 21.72
N THR A 563 11.23 65.42 21.12
CA THR A 563 12.65 65.77 21.25
C THR A 563 13.30 65.98 19.88
N PRO A 564 13.57 67.23 19.45
CA PRO A 564 13.24 68.50 20.12
C PRO A 564 11.73 68.78 20.11
N PRO A 565 11.21 69.57 21.07
CA PRO A 565 9.78 69.85 21.10
C PRO A 565 9.39 70.84 20.00
N LEU A 566 8.31 70.57 19.28
CA LEU A 566 7.74 71.45 18.28
C LEU A 566 6.55 72.23 18.84
N THR A 567 6.32 73.41 18.25
CA THR A 567 5.25 74.32 18.67
C THR A 567 4.48 74.83 17.48
N SER A 568 3.17 74.95 17.64
CA SER A 568 2.26 75.55 16.65
C SER A 568 1.45 76.68 17.32
N THR A 569 0.98 77.63 16.51
CA THR A 569 0.07 78.67 17.00
C THR A 569 -1.25 78.57 16.26
N ASN A 570 -2.31 78.20 16.98
CA ASN A 570 -3.65 78.03 16.43
C ASN A 570 -4.58 79.10 17.01
N THR A 571 -5.46 79.66 16.17
CA THR A 571 -6.34 80.76 16.58
C THR A 571 -7.73 80.26 16.93
N LEU A 572 -8.19 80.57 18.15
CA LEU A 572 -9.57 80.39 18.60
C LEU A 572 -10.35 81.68 18.34
N THR A 573 -11.49 81.57 17.66
CA THR A 573 -12.40 82.71 17.44
C THR A 573 -13.45 82.73 18.55
N VAL A 574 -13.54 83.85 19.26
CA VAL A 574 -14.55 84.08 20.31
C VAL A 574 -15.46 85.22 19.88
N THR A 575 -16.76 84.95 19.75
CA THR A 575 -17.75 85.95 19.36
C THR A 575 -18.52 86.45 20.57
N VAL A 576 -18.67 87.76 20.73
CA VAL A 576 -19.49 88.32 21.81
C VAL A 576 -20.96 88.29 21.41
N CYS A 577 -21.83 87.79 22.28
CA CYS A 577 -23.27 87.84 22.04
C CYS A 577 -24.12 88.05 23.28
N ASP A 578 -25.37 88.39 23.00
CA ASP A 578 -26.42 88.55 23.99
C ASP A 578 -27.00 87.17 24.32
N CYS A 579 -27.05 86.88 25.62
CA CYS A 579 -27.45 85.57 26.14
C CYS A 579 -28.58 85.74 27.15
N ASP A 580 -29.76 85.22 26.81
CA ASP A 580 -30.93 85.16 27.70
C ASP A 580 -30.76 84.05 28.75
N THR A 581 -31.13 84.31 30.00
CA THR A 581 -30.92 83.41 31.17
C THR A 581 -32.04 82.40 31.43
N GLU A 582 -33.03 82.29 30.54
CA GLU A 582 -34.30 81.60 30.87
C GLU A 582 -34.29 80.06 30.79
N VAL A 583 -33.22 79.44 30.31
CA VAL A 583 -33.04 77.97 30.35
C VAL A 583 -31.57 77.68 30.58
N ASN A 584 -31.23 76.68 31.40
CA ASN A 584 -29.87 76.31 31.85
C ASN A 584 -28.85 75.91 30.75
N THR A 585 -29.04 76.38 29.52
CA THR A 585 -28.18 76.23 28.35
C THR A 585 -28.02 77.60 27.68
N PHE A 586 -26.81 78.15 27.69
CA PHE A 586 -26.50 79.42 27.01
C PHE A 586 -26.65 79.25 25.49
N TYR A 587 -27.50 80.06 24.86
CA TYR A 587 -27.59 80.15 23.40
C TYR A 587 -27.34 81.59 22.95
N CYS A 588 -26.50 81.73 21.94
CA CYS A 588 -26.05 83.01 21.42
C CYS A 588 -27.11 83.59 20.49
N ARG A 589 -27.83 84.64 20.91
CA ARG A 589 -28.73 85.37 20.01
C ARG A 589 -27.92 86.38 19.21
N TYR A 590 -27.62 86.06 17.96
CA TYR A 590 -27.18 87.07 17.01
C TYR A 590 -28.35 88.00 16.75
N GLY A 591 -28.41 89.12 17.47
CA GLY A 591 -29.40 90.17 17.23
C GLY A 591 -29.45 90.47 15.73
N ALA A 592 -30.61 90.17 15.14
CA ALA A 592 -30.88 90.26 13.72
C ALA A 592 -30.73 91.70 13.25
N PHE A 593 -29.53 92.05 12.78
CA PHE A 593 -29.31 93.29 12.04
C PHE A 593 -29.41 92.98 10.55
N MET A 594 -30.64 93.13 10.04
CA MET A 594 -30.99 93.45 8.65
C MET A 594 -30.57 92.46 7.56
N TYR A 595 -31.46 91.52 7.22
CA TYR A 595 -31.91 91.36 5.83
C TYR A 595 -33.40 91.04 5.84
N SER A 596 -34.22 92.07 5.62
CA SER A 596 -35.61 91.91 5.21
C SER A 596 -35.63 91.33 3.81
N LEU A 597 -35.58 90.01 3.71
CA LEU A 597 -36.02 89.14 2.61
C LEU A 597 -35.66 87.73 3.07
N GLY A 598 -36.67 86.95 3.47
CA GLY A 598 -36.52 85.64 4.10
C GLY A 598 -35.97 84.56 3.16
N LEU A 599 -34.69 84.63 2.81
CA LEU A 599 -33.91 83.61 2.12
C LEU A 599 -32.51 83.56 2.76
N SER A 600 -32.06 82.36 3.16
CA SER A 600 -30.73 82.15 3.72
C SER A 600 -29.64 82.47 2.70
N THR A 601 -28.42 82.81 3.17
CA THR A 601 -27.24 83.02 2.30
C THR A 601 -26.96 81.82 1.41
N GLU A 602 -27.20 80.61 1.92
CA GLU A 602 -27.15 79.36 1.15
C GLU A 602 -28.22 79.30 0.06
N ALA A 603 -29.44 79.77 0.32
CA ALA A 603 -30.48 79.85 -0.69
C ALA A 603 -30.16 80.90 -1.77
N LEU A 604 -29.49 82.00 -1.41
CA LEU A 604 -29.09 83.04 -2.35
C LEU A 604 -27.92 82.57 -3.24
N VAL A 605 -26.97 81.82 -2.67
CA VAL A 605 -25.90 81.13 -3.42
C VAL A 605 -26.48 80.04 -4.30
N ALA A 606 -27.47 79.27 -3.82
CA ALA A 606 -28.15 78.26 -4.63
C ALA A 606 -28.93 78.90 -5.80
N VAL A 607 -29.62 80.02 -5.59
CA VAL A 607 -30.30 80.77 -6.65
C VAL A 607 -29.29 81.34 -7.65
N LEU A 608 -28.16 81.91 -7.19
CA LEU A 608 -27.09 82.38 -8.06
C LEU A 608 -26.42 81.24 -8.85
N ALA A 609 -26.20 80.08 -8.21
CA ALA A 609 -25.68 78.89 -8.85
C ALA A 609 -26.66 78.34 -9.90
N CYS A 610 -27.96 78.30 -9.60
CA CYS A 610 -28.99 77.94 -10.56
C CYS A 610 -29.02 78.91 -11.75
N ILE A 611 -28.94 80.22 -11.50
CA ILE A 611 -28.87 81.22 -12.58
C ILE A 611 -27.61 81.02 -13.43
N LEU A 612 -26.45 80.75 -12.81
CA LEU A 612 -25.19 80.45 -13.51
C LEU A 612 -25.29 79.18 -14.36
N ILE A 613 -25.91 78.11 -13.82
CA ILE A 613 -26.15 76.86 -14.55
C ILE A 613 -27.08 77.11 -15.74
N PHE A 614 -28.17 77.88 -15.55
CA PHE A 614 -29.07 78.25 -16.66
C PHE A 614 -28.37 79.12 -17.71
N LEU A 615 -27.44 80.00 -17.31
CA LEU A 615 -26.68 80.86 -18.22
C LEU A 615 -25.65 80.05 -19.02
N VAL A 616 -24.97 79.09 -18.40
CA VAL A 616 -24.09 78.11 -19.09
C VAL A 616 -24.90 77.24 -20.04
N PHE A 617 -26.08 76.76 -19.62
CA PHE A 617 -26.96 75.96 -20.47
C PHE A 617 -27.49 76.76 -21.67
N PHE A 618 -27.82 78.04 -21.46
CA PHE A 618 -28.22 78.96 -22.53
C PHE A 618 -27.07 79.25 -23.50
N LEU A 619 -25.85 79.49 -23.00
CA LEU A 619 -24.64 79.66 -23.81
C LEU A 619 -24.31 78.39 -24.60
N ALA A 620 -24.44 77.20 -24.00
CA ALA A 620 -24.27 75.91 -24.67
C ALA A 620 -25.32 75.70 -25.78
N ILE A 621 -26.58 76.08 -25.56
CA ILE A 621 -27.62 76.03 -26.60
C ILE A 621 -27.29 77.00 -27.76
N VAL A 622 -26.74 78.17 -27.47
CA VAL A 622 -26.32 79.14 -28.49
C VAL A 622 -25.11 78.64 -29.30
N THR A 623 -24.10 78.03 -28.66
CA THR A 623 -22.94 77.46 -29.36
C THR A 623 -23.32 76.24 -30.20
N ILE A 624 -24.19 75.36 -29.69
CA ILE A 624 -24.73 74.21 -30.45
C ILE A 624 -25.56 74.69 -31.66
N ARG A 625 -26.31 75.79 -31.53
CA ARG A 625 -27.05 76.39 -32.66
C ARG A 625 -26.13 77.07 -33.69
N GLN A 626 -24.98 77.60 -33.30
CA GLN A 626 -24.00 78.16 -34.25
C GLN A 626 -23.19 77.08 -34.97
N GLN A 627 -22.90 75.94 -34.32
CA GLN A 627 -22.18 74.83 -34.96
C GLN A 627 -23.03 74.01 -35.95
N LYS A 628 -24.38 74.06 -35.88
CA LYS A 628 -25.28 73.36 -36.81
C LYS A 628 -25.38 73.96 -38.23
N LYS A 629 -24.70 75.08 -38.55
CA LYS A 629 -24.73 75.70 -39.89
C LYS A 629 -23.54 75.39 -40.81
N LYS A 630 -22.59 74.55 -40.43
CA LYS A 630 -21.49 74.14 -41.33
C LYS A 630 -21.13 72.65 -41.15
N LYS A 631 -21.46 71.84 -42.16
CA LYS A 631 -20.96 70.47 -42.47
C LYS A 631 -21.11 70.29 -44.00
N PRO A 632 -20.46 69.33 -44.72
CA PRO A 632 -19.59 68.19 -44.33
C PRO A 632 -18.34 68.07 -45.27
N PRO A 633 -17.70 66.90 -45.64
CA PRO A 633 -17.80 65.48 -45.21
C PRO A 633 -16.41 64.80 -44.93
N PHE A 634 -16.25 63.72 -44.15
CA PHE A 634 -16.39 62.25 -44.37
C PHE A 634 -15.73 61.61 -43.09
N SER A 635 -15.92 60.39 -42.58
CA SER A 635 -16.56 59.14 -43.00
C SER A 635 -16.98 58.34 -41.75
N GLU A 636 -18.08 57.58 -41.89
CA GLU A 636 -18.45 56.32 -41.22
C GLU A 636 -18.30 56.23 -39.69
N LYS A 637 -19.39 56.48 -38.96
CA LYS A 637 -20.49 55.57 -38.59
C LYS A 637 -20.20 54.88 -37.23
N MET A 638 -20.60 55.42 -36.07
CA MET A 638 -21.98 55.66 -35.58
C MET A 638 -22.59 54.28 -35.24
N GLU A 639 -22.89 53.93 -33.99
CA GLU A 639 -23.89 54.47 -33.03
C GLU A 639 -24.51 53.23 -32.35
N GLU A 640 -25.25 53.20 -31.24
CA GLU A 640 -25.67 54.10 -30.16
C GLU A 640 -26.56 53.23 -29.22
N PHE A 641 -26.91 53.77 -28.04
CA PHE A 641 -28.21 53.70 -27.31
C PHE A 641 -29.17 52.48 -27.49
N ARG A 642 -29.96 51.99 -26.52
CA ARG A 642 -30.55 52.59 -25.30
C ARG A 642 -31.41 51.54 -24.55
N GLU A 643 -31.57 51.76 -23.25
CA GLU A 643 -32.81 51.68 -22.43
C GLU A 643 -33.65 50.38 -22.30
N ASN A 644 -33.68 49.89 -21.04
CA ASN A 644 -34.84 49.76 -20.14
C ASN A 644 -36.01 48.76 -20.38
N ILE A 645 -36.28 48.02 -19.29
CA ILE A 645 -37.57 47.57 -18.69
C ILE A 645 -37.94 46.07 -18.82
N VAL A 646 -37.68 45.36 -17.71
CA VAL A 646 -38.55 44.44 -16.91
C VAL A 646 -38.85 43.02 -17.41
N SER A 647 -38.52 42.06 -16.51
CA SER A 647 -39.26 40.85 -16.08
C SER A 647 -38.68 39.46 -16.40
N TYR A 648 -38.17 38.85 -15.32
CA TYR A 648 -38.27 37.46 -14.84
C TYR A 648 -37.70 36.27 -15.65
N ASP A 649 -36.84 35.56 -14.89
CA ASP A 649 -36.64 34.12 -14.73
C ASP A 649 -36.10 33.23 -15.86
N ASP A 650 -35.34 32.25 -15.36
CA ASP A 650 -34.93 30.97 -15.92
C ASP A 650 -33.61 30.87 -16.70
N GLU A 651 -32.69 30.13 -16.06
CA GLU A 651 -31.85 29.05 -16.61
C GLU A 651 -31.06 29.39 -17.90
N GLY A 652 -29.74 29.48 -17.87
CA GLY A 652 -28.86 28.35 -17.53
C GLY A 652 -28.16 27.85 -18.81
N GLY A 653 -26.94 28.33 -19.03
CA GLY A 653 -25.95 27.88 -20.01
C GLY A 653 -24.66 28.65 -19.69
N GLY A 654 -23.52 28.01 -19.38
CA GLY A 654 -22.62 27.43 -20.38
C GLY A 654 -22.11 28.57 -21.29
N GLU A 655 -20.85 28.96 -21.36
CA GLU A 655 -19.56 28.31 -21.17
C GLU A 655 -18.49 29.42 -21.09
N GLU A 656 -17.26 29.01 -20.74
CA GLU A 656 -16.00 29.68 -21.08
C GLU A 656 -15.74 31.08 -20.48
N ASP A 657 -14.89 31.13 -19.45
CA ASP A 657 -13.62 31.85 -19.60
C ASP A 657 -12.61 31.36 -18.53
N THR A 658 -11.51 30.85 -19.05
CA THR A 658 -10.23 30.69 -18.37
C THR A 658 -9.75 32.04 -17.84
N GLU A 659 -9.56 32.17 -16.53
CA GLU A 659 -8.47 32.98 -15.96
C GLU A 659 -8.31 32.70 -14.47
N ALA A 660 -7.05 32.75 -14.04
CA ALA A 660 -6.54 32.32 -12.76
C ALA A 660 -7.13 33.12 -11.57
N PHE A 661 -7.52 32.41 -10.51
CA PHE A 661 -7.75 33.06 -9.22
C PHE A 661 -6.43 33.24 -8.45
N ASP A 662 -6.07 34.50 -8.35
CA ASP A 662 -5.07 35.08 -7.46
C ASP A 662 -5.44 34.84 -5.98
N ILE A 663 -4.53 34.23 -5.22
CA ILE A 663 -4.64 33.88 -3.80
C ILE A 663 -4.11 34.97 -2.87
N SER A 664 -4.12 36.24 -3.30
CA SER A 664 -3.65 37.38 -2.53
C SER A 664 -4.53 37.79 -1.31
N ALA A 665 -5.64 37.09 -1.02
CA ALA A 665 -6.56 37.45 0.07
C ALA A 665 -6.31 36.77 1.44
N LEU A 666 -5.24 36.01 1.64
CA LEU A 666 -4.97 35.31 2.92
C LEU A 666 -3.68 35.73 3.64
N ARG A 667 -3.34 37.04 3.62
CA ARG A 667 -2.39 37.61 4.58
C ARG A 667 -2.90 38.92 5.15
N THR A 668 -3.36 38.89 6.40
CA THR A 668 -2.87 39.78 7.49
C THR A 668 -3.54 39.44 8.82
N ARG A 669 -2.81 39.72 9.89
CA ARG A 669 -2.93 39.18 11.26
C ARG A 669 -3.42 40.29 12.21
N THR A 670 -4.06 39.86 13.30
CA THR A 670 -4.15 40.51 14.65
C THR A 670 -5.03 41.75 14.86
N VAL A 671 -5.94 41.70 15.85
CA VAL A 671 -5.87 42.50 17.12
C VAL A 671 -6.80 41.87 18.21
N LEU A 672 -6.30 41.96 19.46
CA LEU A 672 -6.86 41.66 20.79
C LEU A 672 -8.29 42.21 21.03
N ARG A 673 -9.15 41.77 21.97
CA ARG A 673 -9.02 41.60 23.45
C ARG A 673 -10.43 41.17 23.94
N THR A 674 -10.66 40.22 24.86
CA THR A 674 -10.64 40.42 26.32
C THR A 674 -11.06 39.11 27.03
N HIS A 675 -10.38 38.79 28.13
CA HIS A 675 -10.64 37.64 29.00
C HIS A 675 -11.59 37.99 30.16
N LYS A 676 -12.44 37.04 30.60
CA LYS A 676 -12.68 36.69 32.02
C LYS A 676 -13.16 35.21 32.17
N PRO A 677 -12.91 34.52 33.31
CA PRO A 677 -12.57 33.08 33.30
C PRO A 677 -13.41 32.14 34.20
N ARG A 678 -13.08 30.84 34.06
CA ARG A 678 -13.37 29.62 34.89
C ARG A 678 -14.72 28.92 34.60
N ARG A 679 -14.78 27.60 34.33
CA ARG A 679 -14.10 26.49 35.05
C ARG A 679 -14.07 25.16 34.26
N LYS A 680 -12.88 24.52 34.23
CA LYS A 680 -12.53 23.08 34.25
C LYS A 680 -13.28 22.07 33.34
N VAL A 681 -12.59 21.59 32.30
CA VAL A 681 -12.29 20.15 32.05
C VAL A 681 -10.89 20.06 31.40
N ALA A 682 -10.12 19.03 31.75
CA ALA A 682 -8.72 18.87 31.39
C ALA A 682 -8.48 18.32 29.97
N SER A 683 -7.34 18.75 29.41
CA SER A 683 -6.50 18.26 28.29
C SER A 683 -6.70 16.79 27.87
N GLU A 684 -6.57 16.37 26.61
CA GLU A 684 -5.57 16.71 25.59
C GLU A 684 -6.18 16.57 24.19
N ILE A 685 -6.02 17.56 23.31
CA ILE A 685 -6.11 17.35 21.85
C ILE A 685 -4.81 17.89 21.28
N GLN A 686 -3.87 16.97 21.06
CA GLN A 686 -2.74 17.21 20.18
C GLN A 686 -3.30 17.44 18.79
N SER A 687 -3.03 18.65 18.26
CA SER A 687 -3.23 19.00 16.87
C SER A 687 -2.40 18.07 16.00
N LEU A 688 -3.03 17.03 15.44
CA LEU A 688 -2.41 16.20 14.42
C LEU A 688 -2.38 16.99 13.11
N TYR A 689 -1.14 17.21 12.69
CA TYR A 689 -0.67 17.60 11.38
C TYR A 689 -1.54 17.03 10.25
N ARG A 690 -2.03 17.89 9.36
CA ARG A 690 -2.70 17.50 8.12
C ARG A 690 -1.63 16.97 7.16
N GLN A 691 -1.27 15.69 7.28
CA GLN A 691 -0.48 15.00 6.28
C GLN A 691 -1.33 14.81 5.03
N SER A 692 -1.07 15.60 3.99
CA SER A 692 -1.51 15.31 2.64
C SER A 692 -0.74 14.08 2.16
N LEU A 693 -1.32 12.89 2.33
CA LEU A 693 -0.82 11.66 1.74
C LEU A 693 -0.97 11.77 0.21
N GLN A 694 0.13 12.11 -0.47
CA GLN A 694 0.28 11.93 -1.92
C GLN A 694 0.50 10.44 -2.22
N VAL A 695 -0.50 9.62 -1.92
CA VAL A 695 -0.36 8.18 -2.12
C VAL A 695 -1.52 7.69 -2.97
N GLY A 696 -1.17 7.01 -4.07
CA GLY A 696 -2.13 6.48 -5.02
C GLY A 696 -3.11 5.46 -4.39
N PRO A 697 -4.23 5.20 -5.07
CA PRO A 697 -5.35 4.43 -4.53
C PRO A 697 -5.02 2.97 -4.15
N ASP A 698 -3.90 2.42 -4.63
CA ASP A 698 -3.46 1.04 -4.37
C ASP A 698 -2.37 0.86 -3.31
N SER A 699 -1.96 1.92 -2.62
CA SER A 699 -0.94 1.77 -1.58
C SER A 699 -1.44 1.04 -0.33
N ALA A 700 -0.58 0.19 0.24
CA ALA A 700 -0.84 -0.49 1.52
C ALA A 700 -1.17 0.50 2.65
N VAL A 701 -0.54 1.68 2.65
CA VAL A 701 -0.79 2.75 3.63
C VAL A 701 -2.19 3.33 3.49
N PHE A 702 -2.68 3.52 2.26
CA PHE A 702 -4.04 4.00 2.03
C PHE A 702 -5.08 2.94 2.40
N ARG A 703 -4.83 1.65 2.10
CA ARG A 703 -5.69 0.55 2.55
C ARG A 703 -5.76 0.45 4.07
N GLN A 704 -4.63 0.63 4.75
CA GLN A 704 -4.55 0.62 6.21
C GLN A 704 -5.29 1.81 6.84
N PHE A 705 -5.14 3.01 6.26
CA PHE A 705 -5.90 4.20 6.66
C PHE A 705 -7.41 4.01 6.48
N ILE A 706 -7.84 3.45 5.35
CA ILE A 706 -9.26 3.15 5.09
C ILE A 706 -9.79 2.13 6.11
N SER A 707 -9.05 1.07 6.41
CA SER A 707 -9.46 0.09 7.41
C SER A 707 -9.55 0.68 8.83
N GLU A 708 -8.60 1.53 9.23
CA GLU A 708 -8.64 2.21 10.54
C GLU A 708 -9.85 3.17 10.64
N LYS A 709 -10.14 3.94 9.59
CA LYS A 709 -11.30 4.84 9.57
C LYS A 709 -12.63 4.11 9.51
N LEU A 710 -12.67 2.95 8.84
CA LEU A 710 -13.84 2.09 8.84
C LEU A 710 -14.09 1.48 10.23
N GLU A 711 -13.04 1.07 10.93
CA GLU A 711 -13.15 0.50 12.28
C GLU A 711 -13.55 1.58 13.31
N GLU A 712 -13.02 2.80 13.20
CA GLU A 712 -13.38 3.96 14.01
C GLU A 712 -14.86 4.37 13.81
N ALA A 713 -15.35 4.35 12.55
CA ALA A 713 -16.75 4.63 12.24
C ALA A 713 -17.70 3.52 12.73
N ASN A 714 -17.29 2.26 12.63
CA ASN A 714 -18.09 1.11 13.07
C ASN A 714 -18.17 0.99 14.61
N THR A 715 -17.26 1.63 15.33
CA THR A 715 -17.18 1.56 16.80
C THR A 715 -17.68 2.82 17.52
N ASP A 716 -18.04 3.89 16.80
CA ASP A 716 -18.60 5.11 17.41
C ASP A 716 -20.11 4.96 17.73
N PRO A 717 -20.50 4.90 19.02
CA PRO A 717 -21.89 4.72 19.45
C PRO A 717 -22.77 5.98 19.29
N ARG A 718 -22.23 7.09 18.76
CA ARG A 718 -22.97 8.36 18.58
C ARG A 718 -23.39 8.64 17.14
N VAL A 719 -23.03 7.78 16.19
CA VAL A 719 -23.41 7.92 14.79
C VAL A 719 -24.86 7.46 14.59
N PRO A 720 -25.79 8.32 14.11
CA PRO A 720 -27.16 7.93 13.85
C PRO A 720 -27.25 6.97 12.64
N PRO A 721 -28.16 5.98 12.64
CA PRO A 721 -28.11 4.83 11.73
C PRO A 721 -28.68 5.09 10.33
N TYR A 722 -28.79 6.34 9.90
CA TYR A 722 -29.34 6.69 8.60
C TYR A 722 -28.61 7.91 8.03
N ASP A 723 -27.81 7.68 6.99
CA ASP A 723 -27.72 8.65 5.91
C ASP A 723 -27.95 7.90 4.59
N SER A 724 -29.13 8.14 4.03
CA SER A 724 -29.57 7.64 2.74
C SER A 724 -28.74 8.31 1.64
N LEU A 725 -28.15 7.48 0.77
CA LEU A 725 -27.58 7.85 -0.52
C LEU A 725 -28.66 8.44 -1.45
N GLN A 726 -29.05 9.69 -1.21
CA GLN A 726 -29.91 10.42 -2.12
C GLN A 726 -29.67 11.94 -2.07
N THR A 727 -28.42 12.37 -2.08
CA THR A 727 -28.08 13.72 -2.56
C THR A 727 -26.60 13.79 -2.89
N TYR A 728 -26.24 13.63 -4.17
CA TYR A 728 -25.15 14.33 -4.86
C TYR A 728 -25.28 14.01 -6.35
N ALA A 729 -25.95 14.90 -7.08
CA ALA A 729 -25.81 14.99 -8.52
C ALA A 729 -24.77 16.09 -8.79
N PHE A 730 -23.56 15.69 -9.19
CA PHE A 730 -22.66 16.55 -9.97
C PHE A 730 -21.73 15.65 -10.80
N GLU A 731 -21.74 15.88 -12.10
CA GLU A 731 -21.06 15.13 -13.13
C GLU A 731 -19.54 15.35 -13.05
N GLY A 732 -18.80 14.25 -12.83
CA GLY A 732 -17.36 14.18 -13.07
C GLY A 732 -17.11 13.30 -14.28
N THR A 733 -16.51 13.87 -15.33
CA THR A 733 -16.15 13.17 -16.56
C THR A 733 -14.95 12.26 -16.36
N GLY A 734 -15.07 11.01 -16.81
CA GLY A 734 -13.94 10.22 -17.30
C GLY A 734 -13.26 9.30 -16.28
N SER A 735 -13.81 8.10 -16.11
CA SER A 735 -13.04 6.91 -15.70
C SER A 735 -13.50 5.72 -16.55
N SER A 736 -12.54 5.01 -17.14
CA SER A 736 -12.74 3.84 -18.02
C SER A 736 -12.91 2.52 -17.26
N ALA A 737 -13.32 2.57 -16.00
CA ALA A 737 -13.72 1.40 -15.23
C ALA A 737 -15.25 1.34 -15.15
N GLY A 738 -15.83 0.23 -15.60
CA GLY A 738 -17.26 0.04 -15.77
C GLY A 738 -18.11 0.45 -14.56
N SER A 739 -19.03 1.39 -14.80
CA SER A 739 -20.04 1.81 -13.84
C SER A 739 -21.04 0.68 -13.56
N LEU A 740 -21.35 0.45 -12.29
CA LEU A 740 -22.35 -0.49 -11.77
C LEU A 740 -23.81 -0.10 -12.11
N SER A 741 -24.01 0.74 -13.11
CA SER A 741 -25.33 1.21 -13.56
C SER A 741 -25.91 0.38 -14.71
N SER A 742 -25.37 -0.81 -15.00
CA SER A 742 -25.83 -1.69 -16.09
C SER A 742 -26.70 -2.88 -15.66
N LEU A 743 -27.26 -2.87 -14.45
CA LEU A 743 -28.21 -3.91 -13.98
C LEU A 743 -29.67 -3.63 -14.38
N GLY A 744 -29.89 -3.07 -15.57
CA GLY A 744 -31.23 -2.69 -16.03
C GLY A 744 -31.60 -3.09 -17.46
N SER A 745 -30.71 -3.70 -18.24
CA SER A 745 -31.07 -4.08 -19.61
C SER A 745 -30.17 -5.17 -20.20
N ASN A 746 -30.52 -6.44 -19.98
CA ASN A 746 -30.76 -7.40 -21.06
C ASN A 746 -31.07 -8.80 -20.51
N THR A 747 -32.30 -9.25 -20.77
CA THR A 747 -32.68 -10.58 -21.24
C THR A 747 -31.80 -11.79 -20.82
N SER A 748 -32.20 -12.50 -19.77
CA SER A 748 -32.74 -13.86 -19.87
C SER A 748 -33.08 -14.36 -18.45
N ASP A 749 -34.35 -14.65 -18.20
CA ASP A 749 -34.77 -15.44 -17.04
C ASP A 749 -33.98 -16.75 -17.01
N MET A 750 -33.17 -16.96 -15.96
CA MET A 750 -32.90 -18.22 -15.24
C MET A 750 -31.66 -18.05 -14.33
N ASP A 751 -31.87 -18.27 -13.03
CA ASP A 751 -30.88 -18.55 -11.97
C ASP A 751 -29.69 -17.60 -11.75
N GLN A 752 -29.89 -16.53 -10.97
CA GLN A 752 -28.81 -15.91 -10.19
C GLN A 752 -28.93 -16.33 -8.72
N SER A 753 -27.91 -17.01 -8.19
CA SER A 753 -27.78 -17.30 -6.76
C SER A 753 -27.16 -16.10 -6.05
N TYR A 754 -27.82 -15.65 -4.98
CA TYR A 754 -27.37 -14.54 -4.12
C TYR A 754 -26.74 -15.04 -2.82
N ASP A 755 -26.32 -16.30 -2.77
CA ASP A 755 -25.79 -16.94 -1.56
C ASP A 755 -24.47 -16.31 -1.10
N TYR A 756 -23.69 -15.73 -2.02
CA TYR A 756 -22.43 -15.03 -1.73
C TYR A 756 -22.60 -13.78 -0.86
N LEU A 757 -23.82 -13.22 -0.76
CA LEU A 757 -24.10 -12.07 0.12
C LEU A 757 -24.06 -12.46 1.61
N ALA A 758 -24.16 -13.74 1.94
CA ALA A 758 -24.04 -14.20 3.33
C ALA A 758 -22.60 -14.13 3.86
N ASP A 759 -21.60 -14.19 2.97
CA ASP A 759 -20.18 -14.20 3.32
C ASP A 759 -19.64 -12.78 3.64
N TRP A 760 -20.43 -11.74 3.36
CA TRP A 760 -20.05 -10.33 3.53
C TRP A 760 -20.37 -9.80 4.93
N GLY A 761 -20.74 -10.70 5.84
CA GLY A 761 -20.96 -10.39 7.25
C GLY A 761 -22.44 -10.25 7.63
N PRO A 762 -22.70 -10.07 8.94
CA PRO A 762 -24.04 -10.24 9.52
C PRO A 762 -25.08 -9.24 9.00
N HIS A 763 -24.68 -8.05 8.53
CA HIS A 763 -25.58 -7.06 7.96
C HIS A 763 -26.15 -7.46 6.58
N PHE A 764 -25.40 -8.21 5.77
CA PHE A 764 -25.84 -8.63 4.42
C PHE A 764 -26.67 -9.91 4.43
N LYS A 765 -26.68 -10.63 5.57
CA LYS A 765 -27.47 -11.83 5.79
C LYS A 765 -28.98 -11.58 5.73
N GLN A 766 -29.42 -10.39 6.12
CA GLN A 766 -30.83 -9.99 6.05
C GLN A 766 -31.27 -9.64 4.61
N LEU A 767 -30.35 -9.08 3.82
CA LEU A 767 -30.52 -8.81 2.39
C LEU A 767 -30.58 -10.09 1.57
N ALA A 768 -29.68 -11.05 1.83
CA ALA A 768 -29.74 -12.39 1.24
C ALA A 768 -31.09 -13.08 1.55
N GLY A 769 -31.57 -12.96 2.79
CA GLY A 769 -32.87 -13.48 3.21
C GLY A 769 -34.06 -12.87 2.45
N MET A 770 -34.00 -11.59 2.05
CA MET A 770 -35.07 -10.95 1.28
C MET A 770 -35.16 -11.49 -0.15
N TYR A 771 -34.03 -11.72 -0.82
CA TYR A 771 -33.99 -12.23 -2.19
C TYR A 771 -34.19 -13.76 -2.32
N ILE A 772 -33.89 -14.52 -1.26
CA ILE A 772 -34.14 -15.97 -1.22
C ILE A 772 -35.64 -16.28 -0.95
N SER A 773 -36.37 -15.36 -0.31
CA SER A 773 -37.77 -15.57 0.12
C SER A 773 -38.80 -15.69 -1.01
N HIS A 774 -38.43 -15.46 -2.27
CA HIS A 774 -39.33 -15.61 -3.41
C HIS A 774 -39.33 -16.99 -4.08
N ARG A 775 -38.63 -18.00 -3.51
CA ARG A 775 -38.56 -19.37 -4.07
C ARG A 775 -39.30 -20.48 -3.31
N SER A 776 -40.06 -20.19 -2.25
CA SER A 776 -40.77 -21.25 -1.48
C SER A 776 -42.25 -20.92 -1.19
N ALA A 777 -43.00 -20.58 -2.24
CA ALA A 777 -44.45 -20.62 -2.22
C ALA A 777 -44.98 -21.12 -3.58
N GLY A 778 -44.83 -22.43 -3.81
CA GLY A 778 -45.33 -23.14 -4.99
C GLY A 778 -44.70 -24.53 -5.07
N ASP A 779 -45.52 -25.53 -4.71
CA ASP A 779 -45.27 -26.98 -4.53
C ASP A 779 -44.61 -27.45 -3.22
#